data_AF-A0A3L6LY97-F1
#
_entry.id   AF-A0A3L6LY97-F1
#
_cell.length_a   1.000
_cell.length_b   1.000
_cell.length_c   1.000
_cell.angle_alpha   90.00
_cell.angle_beta   90.00
_cell.angle_gamma   90.00
#
_symmetry.space_group_name_H-M   'P 1'
#
loop_
_entity.id
_entity.type
_entity.pdbx_description
1 polymer ?
#
loop_
_entity_poly.entity_id
_entity_poly.type
_entity_poly.pdbx_seq_one_letter_code
_entity_poly.pdbx_strand_id
1 'polypeptide(L)'
;MAIILPAQNLVLRAYSALVKQAPGYNAYNEHLAFVNANGEVAYKTALNSAFSSFTTAQLATNMLANLGLSSVFTQAQGEAYLNANASNRVSAIIDLAASLSNYTGTDAAILTAKSNYLATIDYSYTYSVEKTNTGSVELTTQLVNTVDLTANTDVKTANIFNAGLVYTPGGDNRINSLQDEDTLTGSGTNSTLNATLGNSNDNGATIITPKLNGISIINAAFTGSGDGAVKALDLQDATGQTAVNITRVSQAVNVAEVGNLMTAAASLSLANTNANQAGTVEFSYGQNVLKGDNTGTLSISNVQIGTLNIGENTSGIAARGVGVNGFEQLTLTSTGAAANTVGTLNLPMDTGTAGKLTITGSANLTLGAQTNVVNATNNALVEAAGVWTAGTGIAQAGGRISTIDASAFTGNLTLVLDNILDVGKAETSGVNQDVTVTGGSGNDTFVLYDAVQAGDTINGGAGTDTLLFYSGSSLASVAQNIENATMLADGSTGNISLDFDFLPNATGMTVRNISAVYPVGGTATNNAEAATTFTLLDMTAAQAAAITIQHATTGNGQVGNNVIVAAVKANTASDTVGVTIAEGTNVDPRFNFTLTTTTANTATAPTAGSSTIENITITDSDSESNSVLLTNFDKHTGTITLTGGRAGTYINLDLDTAGADVTANASGTGVAPGALAAGVQQGLLGLNTDGLAVDLLTGSAIDVGALATEVRLQAATIDASAEASNVIVRVSTNVASATGAQVIKMGSGNDTVIFDNLNDTRAGLTISDTVSGGAGSDTLVIDGNGVNVNLGASEWTNVSGFETIRLAGLGAFAYNLTLTNDLIDTNGGDMIAIINDNDAFNDTASNADTVTVASHAVSAATIDARTLVASNSFSYNGEEGAGRTADRFIFADANINGKAIIDGGAVDNVVATNSVANADVLEIRNAAVATVGDLANIKNVGTIAFNNDQAVAQTLTLQLNDTVVDSLVDSYHVSSTVAGNIETINVTTLDANVTEVAGAGLFLDVVGLTGKSAVNVTLNNTVAGAATDTLALSASGGLVTVANFETTADGAGVVGTAKDTIQLSKTAFAAITSAVGTNFSVAGEFLSNATGVAAAAGNRIIFNTATGDVWYDADGNGAGAAVQIAKLTGIADLAGADFTIVA
;
A
#
# COMPACT_ATOMS: atom_id res chain seq x y z
N MET A 1 10.81 4.15 71.52
CA MET A 1 12.02 3.66 72.20
C MET A 1 11.94 4.08 73.67
N ALA A 2 11.88 3.14 74.61
CA ALA A 2 11.96 3.49 76.04
C ALA A 2 13.37 4.05 76.32
N ILE A 3 13.49 5.07 77.18
CA ILE A 3 14.80 5.62 77.57
C ILE A 3 15.52 4.56 78.41
N ILE A 4 16.44 3.81 77.81
CA ILE A 4 17.29 2.84 78.51
C ILE A 4 18.36 3.62 79.27
N LEU A 5 18.42 3.46 80.59
CA LEU A 5 19.36 4.18 81.44
C LEU A 5 20.81 3.69 81.21
N PRO A 6 21.85 4.51 81.47
CA PRO A 6 23.24 4.17 81.18
C PRO A 6 23.72 2.83 81.78
N ALA A 7 23.35 2.54 83.03
CA ALA A 7 23.72 1.30 83.71
C ALA A 7 23.03 0.06 83.10
N GLN A 8 21.79 0.21 82.63
CA GLN A 8 21.05 -0.87 81.95
C GLN A 8 21.70 -1.19 80.61
N ASN A 9 22.02 -0.17 79.82
CA ASN A 9 22.67 -0.32 78.52
C ASN A 9 24.04 -0.99 78.64
N LEU A 10 24.82 -0.63 79.68
CA LEU A 10 26.11 -1.26 79.97
C LEU A 10 25.99 -2.78 80.20
N VAL A 11 24.99 -3.23 80.96
CA VAL A 11 24.77 -4.67 81.22
C VAL A 11 24.37 -5.41 79.95
N LEU A 12 23.47 -4.84 79.15
CA LEU A 12 23.01 -5.44 77.89
C LEU A 12 24.13 -5.53 76.85
N ARG A 13 24.96 -4.50 76.72
CA ARG A 13 26.14 -4.51 75.85
C ARG A 13 27.16 -5.55 76.28
N ALA A 14 27.38 -5.71 77.59
CA ALA A 14 28.29 -6.74 78.10
C ALA A 14 27.81 -8.14 77.71
N TYR A 15 26.53 -8.45 77.92
CA TYR A 15 25.96 -9.77 77.59
C TYR A 15 25.92 -10.03 76.07
N SER A 16 25.49 -9.05 75.28
CA SER A 16 25.42 -9.19 73.82
C SER A 16 26.80 -9.28 73.18
N ALA A 17 27.75 -8.39 73.52
CA ALA A 17 29.06 -8.35 72.88
C ALA A 17 29.98 -9.49 73.33
N LEU A 18 29.90 -9.95 74.59
CA LEU A 18 30.82 -10.97 75.12
C LEU A 18 30.33 -12.40 74.92
N VAL A 19 29.04 -12.66 75.14
CA VAL A 19 28.48 -14.03 75.17
C VAL A 19 27.33 -14.25 74.21
N LYS A 20 26.94 -13.24 73.43
CA LYS A 20 25.83 -13.31 72.48
C LYS A 20 24.53 -13.79 73.13
N GLN A 21 24.21 -13.27 74.31
CA GLN A 21 22.97 -13.62 75.03
C GLN A 21 22.24 -12.38 75.53
N ALA A 22 20.93 -12.50 75.72
CA ALA A 22 20.17 -11.61 76.57
C ALA A 22 20.18 -12.18 78.00
N PRO A 23 20.54 -11.39 79.03
CA PRO A 23 20.53 -11.88 80.40
C PRO A 23 19.09 -12.20 80.84
N GLY A 24 18.90 -13.29 81.57
CA GLY A 24 17.63 -13.53 82.27
C GLY A 24 17.39 -12.45 83.34
N TYR A 25 16.13 -12.28 83.76
CA TYR A 25 15.69 -11.24 84.71
C TYR A 25 16.54 -11.17 85.97
N ASN A 26 16.89 -12.31 86.58
CA ASN A 26 17.72 -12.34 87.79
C ASN A 26 19.14 -11.87 87.49
N ALA A 27 19.78 -12.42 86.47
CA ALA A 27 21.14 -12.06 86.06
C ALA A 27 21.23 -10.59 85.67
N TYR A 28 20.23 -10.07 84.95
CA TYR A 28 20.17 -8.66 84.57
C TYR A 28 20.12 -7.74 85.79
N ASN A 29 19.25 -8.04 86.76
CA ASN A 29 19.13 -7.25 87.98
C ASN A 29 20.35 -7.38 88.92
N GLU A 30 20.96 -8.57 89.00
CA GLU A 30 22.20 -8.78 89.77
C GLU A 30 23.37 -7.97 89.21
N HIS A 31 23.57 -8.02 87.88
CA HIS A 31 24.60 -7.23 87.22
C HIS A 31 24.31 -5.73 87.34
N LEU A 32 23.04 -5.31 87.21
CA LEU A 32 22.64 -3.92 87.39
C LEU A 32 22.89 -3.42 88.83
N ALA A 33 22.59 -4.25 89.83
CA ALA A 33 22.90 -3.96 91.23
C ALA A 33 24.42 -3.84 91.47
N PHE A 34 25.22 -4.71 90.85
CA PHE A 34 26.68 -4.61 90.91
C PHE A 34 27.19 -3.30 90.32
N VAL A 35 26.70 -2.91 89.13
CA VAL A 35 27.06 -1.65 88.47
C VAL A 35 26.68 -0.46 89.34
N ASN A 36 25.47 -0.45 89.92
CA ASN A 36 25.01 0.65 90.75
C ASN A 36 25.79 0.79 92.06
N ALA A 37 26.26 -0.32 92.65
CA ALA A 37 27.02 -0.30 93.89
C ALA A 37 28.51 0.01 93.71
N ASN A 38 29.13 -0.38 92.59
CA ASN A 38 30.59 -0.34 92.40
C ASN A 38 31.05 0.52 91.22
N GLY A 39 30.13 0.99 90.37
CA GLY A 39 30.42 1.79 89.18
C GLY A 39 30.87 0.97 87.96
N GLU A 40 30.85 1.62 86.79
CA GLU A 40 31.17 1.01 85.49
C GLU A 40 32.59 0.43 85.41
N VAL A 41 33.59 1.14 85.94
CA VAL A 41 35.01 0.73 85.88
C VAL A 41 35.24 -0.58 86.65
N ALA A 42 34.62 -0.71 87.83
CA ALA A 42 34.71 -1.92 88.63
C ALA A 42 34.00 -3.11 87.93
N TYR A 43 32.84 -2.86 87.31
CA TYR A 43 32.09 -3.87 86.57
C TYR A 43 32.88 -4.42 85.37
N LYS A 44 33.45 -3.53 84.53
CA LYS A 44 34.31 -3.93 83.40
C LYS A 44 35.56 -4.70 83.88
N THR A 45 36.13 -4.35 85.02
CA THR A 45 37.29 -5.07 85.61
C THR A 45 36.91 -6.46 86.11
N ALA A 46 35.75 -6.60 86.76
CA ALA A 46 35.22 -7.88 87.21
C ALA A 46 34.94 -8.82 86.02
N LEU A 47 34.30 -8.30 84.96
CA LEU A 47 34.09 -9.06 83.72
C LEU A 47 35.42 -9.45 83.06
N ASN A 48 36.40 -8.55 82.96
CA ASN A 48 37.71 -8.87 82.41
C ASN A 48 38.40 -10.04 83.13
N SER A 49 38.20 -10.14 84.45
CA SER A 49 38.69 -11.28 85.25
C SER A 49 37.92 -12.57 84.92
N ALA A 50 36.60 -12.49 84.71
CA ALA A 50 35.76 -13.63 84.34
C ALA A 50 36.09 -14.21 82.94
N PHE A 51 36.57 -13.38 82.01
CA PHE A 51 36.99 -13.81 80.66
C PHE A 51 38.51 -14.04 80.54
N SER A 52 39.24 -14.16 81.65
CA SER A 52 40.70 -14.36 81.65
C SER A 52 41.15 -15.66 80.98
N SER A 53 40.30 -16.69 80.93
CA SER A 53 40.55 -17.97 80.27
C SER A 53 40.45 -17.93 78.74
N PHE A 54 39.88 -16.87 78.15
CA PHE A 54 39.77 -16.72 76.69
C PHE A 54 41.03 -16.10 76.10
N THR A 55 41.56 -16.72 75.05
CA THR A 55 42.67 -16.15 74.27
C THR A 55 42.22 -14.87 73.53
N THR A 56 43.17 -14.00 73.18
CA THR A 56 42.84 -12.78 72.41
C THR A 56 42.22 -13.12 71.06
N ALA A 57 42.65 -14.21 70.40
CA ALA A 57 42.07 -14.71 69.17
C ALA A 57 40.59 -15.12 69.32
N GLN A 58 40.26 -15.85 70.40
CA GLN A 58 38.88 -16.25 70.68
C GLN A 58 37.99 -15.04 70.99
N LEU A 59 38.48 -14.08 71.77
CA LEU A 59 37.74 -12.84 72.06
C LEU A 59 37.53 -11.98 70.81
N ALA A 60 38.53 -11.90 69.92
CA ALA A 60 38.40 -11.16 68.67
C ALA A 60 37.34 -11.79 67.75
N THR A 61 37.36 -13.12 67.59
CA THR A 61 36.33 -13.85 66.83
C THR A 61 34.94 -13.62 67.41
N ASN A 62 34.78 -13.78 68.73
CA ASN A 62 33.48 -13.60 69.39
C ASN A 62 33.00 -12.15 69.29
N MET A 63 33.86 -11.16 69.53
CA MET A 63 33.54 -9.74 69.40
C MET A 63 33.03 -9.40 67.99
N LEU A 64 33.76 -9.79 66.95
CA LEU A 64 33.38 -9.51 65.56
C LEU A 64 32.11 -10.25 65.15
N ALA A 65 31.92 -11.48 65.62
CA ALA A 65 30.71 -12.26 65.34
C ALA A 65 29.49 -11.67 66.05
N ASN A 66 29.62 -11.31 67.32
CA ASN A 66 28.51 -10.83 68.16
C ASN A 66 28.06 -9.42 67.78
N LEU A 67 28.99 -8.57 67.30
CA LEU A 67 28.68 -7.21 66.83
C LEU A 67 28.27 -7.15 65.34
N GLY A 68 28.22 -8.29 64.64
CA GLY A 68 27.89 -8.34 63.21
C GLY A 68 28.96 -7.73 62.30
N LEU A 69 30.21 -7.63 62.78
CA LEU A 69 31.32 -6.96 62.11
C LEU A 69 32.26 -7.90 61.35
N SER A 70 31.94 -9.20 61.28
CA SER A 70 32.81 -10.21 60.66
C SER A 70 32.96 -10.07 59.13
N SER A 71 32.02 -9.38 58.47
CA SER A 71 32.12 -9.02 57.04
C SER A 71 32.89 -7.72 56.80
N VAL A 72 33.15 -6.93 57.85
CA VAL A 72 33.80 -5.62 57.79
C VAL A 72 35.26 -5.69 58.24
N PHE A 73 35.54 -6.47 59.28
CA PHE A 73 36.88 -6.63 59.85
C PHE A 73 37.27 -8.09 59.94
N THR A 74 38.54 -8.36 59.63
CA THR A 74 39.14 -9.69 59.78
C THR A 74 39.46 -10.00 61.24
N GLN A 75 39.53 -11.30 61.57
CA GLN A 75 39.95 -11.75 62.90
C GLN A 75 41.28 -11.13 63.35
N ALA A 76 42.27 -11.04 62.45
CA ALA A 76 43.58 -10.45 62.74
C ALA A 76 43.49 -8.96 63.11
N GLN A 77 42.60 -8.20 62.46
CA GLN A 77 42.35 -6.79 62.81
C GLN A 77 41.67 -6.67 64.18
N GLY A 78 40.74 -7.58 64.50
CA GLY A 78 40.13 -7.66 65.83
C GLY A 78 41.16 -8.00 66.92
N GLU A 79 42.06 -8.93 66.66
CA GLU A 79 43.16 -9.28 67.59
C GLU A 79 44.11 -8.11 67.81
N ALA A 80 44.48 -7.39 66.75
CA ALA A 80 45.31 -6.21 66.84
C ALA A 80 44.66 -5.13 67.73
N TYR A 81 43.35 -4.90 67.57
CA TYR A 81 42.58 -3.98 68.41
C TYR A 81 42.58 -4.39 69.89
N LEU A 82 42.37 -5.67 70.19
CA LEU A 82 42.37 -6.17 71.57
C LEU A 82 43.78 -6.18 72.19
N ASN A 83 44.82 -6.47 71.41
CA ASN A 83 46.21 -6.40 71.87
C ASN A 83 46.64 -4.97 72.19
N ALA A 84 46.19 -3.97 71.41
CA ALA A 84 46.38 -2.56 71.72
C ALA A 84 45.71 -2.13 73.03
N ASN A 85 44.72 -2.91 73.51
CA ASN A 85 43.98 -2.68 74.75
C ASN A 85 44.18 -3.83 75.78
N ALA A 86 45.37 -4.45 75.81
CA ALA A 86 45.64 -5.64 76.60
C ALA A 86 45.39 -5.47 78.12
N SER A 87 45.47 -4.25 78.65
CA SER A 87 45.21 -3.91 80.06
C SER A 87 43.80 -4.31 80.51
N ASN A 88 42.80 -4.20 79.60
CA ASN A 88 41.44 -4.65 79.84
C ASN A 88 40.74 -4.89 78.49
N ARG A 89 40.83 -6.14 78.01
CA ARG A 89 40.27 -6.55 76.70
C ARG A 89 38.75 -6.47 76.67
N VAL A 90 38.08 -6.73 77.81
CA VAL A 90 36.62 -6.65 77.91
C VAL A 90 36.10 -5.21 77.83
N SER A 91 36.81 -4.23 78.42
CA SER A 91 36.46 -2.81 78.25
C SER A 91 36.49 -2.44 76.77
N ALA A 92 37.55 -2.82 76.05
CA ALA A 92 37.67 -2.53 74.63
C ALA A 92 36.50 -3.10 73.80
N ILE A 93 36.07 -4.34 74.09
CA ILE A 93 34.91 -4.96 73.42
C ILE A 93 33.62 -4.15 73.68
N ILE A 94 33.36 -3.78 74.93
CA ILE A 94 32.16 -3.02 75.31
C ILE A 94 32.20 -1.59 74.74
N ASP A 95 33.38 -0.97 74.68
CA ASP A 95 33.57 0.37 74.13
C ASP A 95 33.41 0.38 72.60
N LEU A 96 33.87 -0.67 71.92
CA LEU A 96 33.61 -0.87 70.49
C LEU A 96 32.12 -1.06 70.23
N ALA A 97 31.44 -1.85 71.06
CA ALA A 97 30.00 -2.04 70.97
C ALA A 97 29.21 -0.72 71.16
N ALA A 98 29.65 0.12 72.10
CA ALA A 98 29.10 1.46 72.29
C ALA A 98 29.36 2.37 71.09
N SER A 99 30.56 2.29 70.50
CA SER A 99 30.94 3.05 69.30
C SER A 99 30.10 2.64 68.10
N LEU A 100 29.82 1.34 67.93
CA LEU A 100 28.93 0.83 66.88
C LEU A 100 27.50 1.37 67.04
N SER A 101 26.94 1.33 68.26
CA SER A 101 25.62 1.92 68.55
C SER A 101 25.54 3.41 68.20
N ASN A 102 26.66 4.14 68.39
CA ASN A 102 26.74 5.59 68.19
C ASN A 102 27.33 5.99 66.83
N TYR A 103 27.55 5.04 65.91
CA TYR A 103 28.19 5.32 64.63
C TYR A 103 27.33 6.24 63.74
N THR A 104 27.92 7.31 63.18
CA THR A 104 27.25 8.34 62.36
C THR A 104 27.80 8.46 60.93
N GLY A 105 28.67 7.53 60.49
CA GLY A 105 29.22 7.51 59.13
C GLY A 105 28.27 6.93 58.07
N THR A 106 28.76 6.79 56.83
CA THR A 106 27.97 6.41 55.64
C THR A 106 28.21 4.99 55.10
N ASP A 107 29.15 4.24 55.68
CA ASP A 107 29.46 2.87 55.23
C ASP A 107 28.27 1.92 55.40
N ALA A 108 27.79 1.35 54.29
CA ALA A 108 26.59 0.51 54.26
C ALA A 108 26.70 -0.75 55.13
N ALA A 109 27.87 -1.41 55.16
CA ALA A 109 28.06 -2.63 55.94
C ALA A 109 28.11 -2.34 57.45
N ILE A 110 28.71 -1.22 57.85
CA ILE A 110 28.71 -0.77 59.25
C ILE A 110 27.33 -0.26 59.67
N LEU A 111 26.59 0.44 58.78
CA LEU A 111 25.21 0.87 59.05
C LEU A 111 24.26 -0.33 59.22
N THR A 112 24.43 -1.39 58.43
CA THR A 112 23.71 -2.67 58.61
C THR A 112 24.10 -3.34 59.93
N ALA A 113 25.40 -3.44 60.26
CA ALA A 113 25.86 -3.99 61.53
C ALA A 113 25.31 -3.20 62.73
N LYS A 114 25.29 -1.86 62.65
CA LYS A 114 24.69 -0.97 63.64
C LYS A 114 23.19 -1.24 63.82
N SER A 115 22.44 -1.28 62.72
CA SER A 115 20.98 -1.50 62.77
C SER A 115 20.65 -2.84 63.44
N ASN A 116 21.31 -3.91 63.01
CA ASN A 116 21.15 -5.25 63.59
C ASN A 116 21.54 -5.30 65.06
N TYR A 117 22.63 -4.63 65.43
CA TYR A 117 23.10 -4.59 66.80
C TYR A 117 22.18 -3.77 67.72
N LEU A 118 21.63 -2.64 67.25
CA LEU A 118 20.63 -1.87 68.01
C LEU A 118 19.34 -2.67 68.23
N ALA A 119 18.85 -3.38 67.21
CA ALA A 119 17.72 -4.29 67.35
C ALA A 119 18.00 -5.41 68.37
N THR A 120 19.23 -5.94 68.39
CA THR A 120 19.67 -6.93 69.36
C THR A 120 19.64 -6.40 70.80
N ILE A 121 20.05 -5.14 71.02
CA ILE A 121 20.02 -4.49 72.34
C ILE A 121 18.57 -4.23 72.79
N ASP A 122 17.69 -3.77 71.89
CA ASP A 122 16.27 -3.53 72.22
C ASP A 122 15.54 -4.84 72.57
N TYR A 123 15.78 -5.91 71.80
CA TYR A 123 15.29 -7.24 72.14
C TYR A 123 15.82 -7.71 73.49
N SER A 124 17.14 -7.58 73.71
CA SER A 124 17.76 -7.98 74.96
C SER A 124 17.18 -7.23 76.16
N TYR A 125 16.91 -5.92 76.05
CA TYR A 125 16.27 -5.16 77.14
C TYR A 125 14.87 -5.70 77.45
N THR A 126 14.06 -5.89 76.41
CA THR A 126 12.68 -6.39 76.53
C THR A 126 12.66 -7.78 77.17
N TYR A 127 13.55 -8.68 76.75
CA TYR A 127 13.69 -10.01 77.33
C TYR A 127 14.07 -9.95 78.82
N SER A 128 15.03 -9.10 79.17
CA SER A 128 15.65 -9.04 80.50
C SER A 128 14.82 -8.34 81.58
N VAL A 129 13.83 -7.52 81.21
CA VAL A 129 12.94 -6.84 82.18
C VAL A 129 11.70 -7.68 82.55
N GLU A 130 11.43 -8.75 81.80
CA GLU A 130 10.30 -9.63 82.04
C GLU A 130 10.60 -10.66 83.13
N LYS A 131 9.85 -10.60 84.24
CA LYS A 131 10.07 -11.41 85.45
C LYS A 131 10.03 -12.93 85.23
N THR A 132 9.34 -13.38 84.19
CA THR A 132 9.20 -14.80 83.83
C THR A 132 10.43 -15.36 83.13
N ASN A 133 11.27 -14.51 82.51
CA ASN A 133 12.45 -14.91 81.75
C ASN A 133 13.65 -15.09 82.67
N THR A 134 13.67 -16.16 83.46
CA THR A 134 14.69 -16.37 84.51
C THR A 134 16.05 -16.87 83.99
N GLY A 135 16.10 -17.50 82.82
CA GLY A 135 17.34 -17.95 82.16
C GLY A 135 17.85 -16.94 81.13
N SER A 136 19.16 -16.95 80.83
CA SER A 136 19.70 -16.21 79.68
C SER A 136 19.38 -16.94 78.38
N VAL A 137 19.16 -16.20 77.29
CA VAL A 137 18.86 -16.76 75.97
C VAL A 137 19.86 -16.28 74.93
N GLU A 138 20.24 -17.14 73.98
CA GLU A 138 21.14 -16.78 72.88
C GLU A 138 20.50 -15.76 71.93
N LEU A 139 21.27 -14.73 71.58
CA LEU A 139 20.92 -13.68 70.62
C LEU A 139 21.34 -14.13 69.23
N THR A 140 20.56 -15.02 68.61
CA THR A 140 20.81 -15.43 67.23
C THR A 140 20.31 -14.37 66.24
N THR A 141 20.90 -14.33 65.04
CA THR A 141 20.58 -13.38 63.95
C THR A 141 19.18 -13.58 63.33
N GLN A 142 18.27 -14.25 64.04
CA GLN A 142 16.92 -14.63 63.60
C GLN A 142 15.83 -13.98 64.45
N LEU A 143 16.12 -12.83 65.05
CA LEU A 143 15.17 -12.04 65.86
C LEU A 143 15.06 -10.59 65.34
N VAL A 144 14.83 -10.45 64.03
CA VAL A 144 13.80 -9.50 63.59
C VAL A 144 12.51 -10.27 63.79
N ASN A 145 11.63 -9.84 64.71
CA ASN A 145 10.42 -10.55 65.12
C ASN A 145 9.60 -11.01 63.89
N THR A 146 9.89 -12.18 63.33
CA THR A 146 9.34 -12.72 62.09
C THR A 146 8.48 -13.91 62.47
N VAL A 147 7.22 -13.90 62.04
CA VAL A 147 6.25 -14.93 62.39
C VAL A 147 5.65 -15.49 61.11
N ASP A 148 5.76 -16.81 60.93
CA ASP A 148 5.00 -17.53 59.93
C ASP A 148 3.60 -17.81 60.50
N LEU A 149 2.55 -17.49 59.72
CA LEU A 149 1.17 -17.79 60.11
C LEU A 149 0.85 -19.27 59.92
N THR A 150 -0.17 -19.74 60.62
CA THR A 150 -0.55 -21.14 60.72
C THR A 150 -1.90 -21.40 60.06
N ALA A 151 -2.41 -22.63 60.13
CA ALA A 151 -3.75 -22.98 59.67
C ALA A 151 -4.86 -22.59 60.67
N ASN A 152 -4.51 -22.06 61.85
CA ASN A 152 -5.45 -21.65 62.89
C ASN A 152 -5.53 -20.12 62.95
N THR A 153 -6.56 -19.60 63.62
CA THR A 153 -6.64 -18.17 63.96
C THR A 153 -5.38 -17.69 64.68
N ASP A 154 -4.69 -16.74 64.07
CA ASP A 154 -3.44 -16.18 64.55
C ASP A 154 -3.65 -14.80 65.19
N VAL A 155 -3.33 -14.70 66.49
CA VAL A 155 -3.23 -13.43 67.22
C VAL A 155 -1.77 -13.20 67.57
N LYS A 156 -1.07 -12.40 66.74
CA LYS A 156 0.40 -12.34 66.76
C LYS A 156 0.92 -10.90 66.75
N THR A 157 2.07 -10.69 67.39
CA THR A 157 2.81 -9.42 67.35
C THR A 157 4.19 -9.64 66.76
N ALA A 158 4.47 -9.03 65.60
CA ALA A 158 5.68 -9.25 64.82
C ALA A 158 6.11 -8.01 64.04
N ASN A 159 7.39 -7.89 63.69
CA ASN A 159 7.86 -6.91 62.70
C ASN A 159 7.64 -7.43 61.27
N ILE A 160 7.72 -8.75 61.06
CA ILE A 160 7.50 -9.38 59.75
C ILE A 160 6.53 -10.55 59.92
N PHE A 161 5.51 -10.63 59.09
CA PHE A 161 4.58 -11.74 59.03
C PHE A 161 4.70 -12.42 57.67
N ASN A 162 4.88 -13.74 57.64
CA ASN A 162 4.80 -14.50 56.40
C ASN A 162 3.54 -15.36 56.42
N ALA A 163 2.65 -15.10 55.47
CA ALA A 163 1.48 -15.91 55.24
C ALA A 163 1.65 -16.68 53.93
N GLY A 164 1.84 -18.00 54.05
CA GLY A 164 1.97 -18.90 52.92
C GLY A 164 0.75 -19.80 52.76
N LEU A 165 0.93 -20.86 51.97
CA LEU A 165 -0.04 -21.95 51.90
C LEU A 165 0.37 -23.08 52.85
N VAL A 166 -0.52 -23.46 53.77
CA VAL A 166 -0.33 -24.48 54.81
C VAL A 166 -1.32 -25.63 54.65
N TYR A 167 -1.05 -26.77 55.29
CA TYR A 167 -2.01 -27.87 55.33
C TYR A 167 -3.01 -27.67 56.46
N THR A 168 -4.26 -28.09 56.24
CA THR A 168 -5.25 -28.20 57.32
C THR A 168 -4.74 -29.15 58.41
N PRO A 169 -5.24 -29.06 59.66
CA PRO A 169 -4.80 -29.95 60.74
C PRO A 169 -4.95 -31.46 60.44
N GLY A 170 -5.86 -31.84 59.54
CA GLY A 170 -6.03 -33.22 59.04
C GLY A 170 -5.01 -33.64 57.98
N GLY A 171 -4.30 -32.68 57.37
CA GLY A 171 -3.26 -32.93 56.37
C GLY A 171 -3.76 -33.09 54.92
N ASP A 172 -5.08 -33.12 54.70
CA ASP A 172 -5.66 -33.51 53.41
C ASP A 172 -5.77 -32.34 52.42
N ASN A 173 -5.89 -31.10 52.91
CA ASN A 173 -6.16 -29.93 52.06
C ASN A 173 -5.11 -28.84 52.33
N ARG A 174 -4.75 -28.09 51.28
CA ARG A 174 -3.85 -26.94 51.37
C ARG A 174 -4.66 -25.64 51.39
N ILE A 175 -4.56 -24.85 52.44
CA ILE A 175 -5.29 -23.59 52.65
C ILE A 175 -4.33 -22.40 52.78
N ASN A 176 -4.84 -21.18 52.70
CA ASN A 176 -4.08 -19.98 53.04
C ASN A 176 -3.85 -19.92 54.56
N SER A 177 -2.67 -19.49 54.99
CA SER A 177 -2.39 -19.29 56.42
C SER A 177 -2.82 -17.91 56.93
N LEU A 178 -3.14 -16.97 56.03
CA LEU A 178 -3.84 -15.74 56.39
C LEU A 178 -5.32 -15.96 56.17
N GLN A 179 -6.13 -15.75 57.19
CA GLN A 179 -7.58 -15.96 57.20
C GLN A 179 -8.30 -14.72 57.78
N ASP A 180 -9.62 -14.70 57.69
CA ASP A 180 -10.46 -13.57 58.12
C ASP A 180 -10.37 -13.33 59.64
N GLU A 181 -10.23 -14.39 60.44
CA GLU A 181 -10.17 -14.30 61.90
C GLU A 181 -8.83 -13.80 62.45
N ASP A 182 -7.80 -13.67 61.60
CA ASP A 182 -6.44 -13.33 62.06
C ASP A 182 -6.34 -11.89 62.55
N THR A 183 -5.63 -11.69 63.66
CA THR A 183 -5.32 -10.38 64.24
C THR A 183 -3.82 -10.20 64.38
N LEU A 184 -3.23 -9.40 63.49
CA LEU A 184 -1.79 -9.17 63.44
C LEU A 184 -1.46 -7.77 63.96
N THR A 185 -0.44 -7.65 64.82
CA THR A 185 0.02 -6.38 65.38
C THR A 185 1.49 -6.13 65.04
N GLY A 186 1.77 -5.08 64.27
CA GLY A 186 3.13 -4.68 63.90
C GLY A 186 3.96 -4.21 65.10
N SER A 187 5.20 -4.67 65.20
CA SER A 187 6.19 -4.21 66.19
C SER A 187 7.43 -3.65 65.50
N GLY A 188 7.77 -2.39 65.73
CA GLY A 188 8.93 -1.74 65.10
C GLY A 188 8.52 -0.77 63.99
N THR A 189 9.51 -0.29 63.23
CA THR A 189 9.30 0.55 62.04
C THR A 189 9.28 -0.31 60.78
N ASN A 190 8.41 -0.01 59.80
CA ASN A 190 8.26 -0.78 58.56
C ASN A 190 7.77 -2.22 58.77
N SER A 191 6.84 -2.43 59.72
CA SER A 191 6.21 -3.73 59.92
C SER A 191 5.60 -4.24 58.61
N THR A 192 5.91 -5.48 58.23
CA THR A 192 5.62 -6.04 56.89
C THR A 192 4.77 -7.31 56.95
N LEU A 193 3.77 -7.43 56.10
CA LEU A 193 3.04 -8.68 55.81
C LEU A 193 3.40 -9.18 54.41
N ASN A 194 3.92 -10.40 54.31
CA ASN A 194 4.17 -11.13 53.07
C ASN A 194 3.12 -12.22 52.89
N ALA A 195 2.08 -11.96 52.10
CA ALA A 195 0.98 -12.87 51.87
C ALA A 195 1.04 -13.53 50.48
N THR A 196 1.10 -14.86 50.45
CA THR A 196 0.91 -15.68 49.25
C THR A 196 -0.48 -16.30 49.31
N LEU A 197 -1.38 -15.81 48.47
CA LEU A 197 -2.80 -16.15 48.44
C LEU A 197 -3.06 -17.10 47.26
N GLY A 198 -3.49 -18.33 47.56
CA GLY A 198 -3.74 -19.40 46.58
C GLY A 198 -5.22 -19.77 46.47
N ASN A 199 -5.52 -21.06 46.32
CA ASN A 199 -6.88 -21.60 46.20
C ASN A 199 -7.51 -21.89 47.56
N SER A 200 -8.83 -21.73 47.67
CA SER A 200 -9.60 -22.23 48.80
C SER A 200 -9.94 -23.72 48.64
N ASN A 201 -9.07 -24.60 49.12
CA ASN A 201 -9.29 -26.05 48.99
C ASN A 201 -10.23 -26.64 50.05
N ASP A 202 -10.50 -25.94 51.15
CA ASP A 202 -11.36 -26.44 52.25
C ASP A 202 -12.31 -25.33 52.73
N ASN A 203 -13.28 -24.96 51.88
CA ASN A 203 -14.36 -24.00 52.17
C ASN A 203 -13.93 -22.55 52.49
N GLY A 204 -12.73 -22.14 52.08
CA GLY A 204 -12.26 -20.76 52.24
C GLY A 204 -12.92 -19.77 51.27
N ALA A 205 -13.09 -18.52 51.70
CA ALA A 205 -13.58 -17.45 50.85
C ALA A 205 -12.55 -17.05 49.77
N THR A 206 -13.04 -16.49 48.66
CA THR A 206 -12.22 -15.92 47.57
C THR A 206 -11.70 -14.51 47.92
N ILE A 207 -12.07 -14.00 49.09
CA ILE A 207 -11.70 -12.72 49.66
C ILE A 207 -11.19 -13.01 51.06
N ILE A 208 -10.10 -12.37 51.48
CA ILE A 208 -9.56 -12.51 52.84
C ILE A 208 -9.62 -11.16 53.53
N THR A 209 -10.22 -11.08 54.71
CA THR A 209 -10.45 -9.83 55.46
C THR A 209 -9.84 -9.89 56.87
N PRO A 210 -8.51 -9.83 57.01
CA PRO A 210 -7.84 -9.93 58.31
C PRO A 210 -7.83 -8.60 59.07
N LYS A 211 -7.62 -8.65 60.39
CA LYS A 211 -7.41 -7.45 61.21
C LYS A 211 -5.94 -7.11 61.38
N LEU A 212 -5.49 -5.98 60.82
CA LEU A 212 -4.08 -5.57 60.82
C LEU A 212 -3.86 -4.27 61.61
N ASN A 213 -3.10 -4.33 62.70
CA ASN A 213 -2.82 -3.18 63.56
C ASN A 213 -1.35 -2.74 63.42
N GLY A 214 -1.08 -1.55 62.86
CA GLY A 214 0.28 -1.02 62.78
C GLY A 214 1.22 -1.76 61.81
N ILE A 215 0.66 -2.40 60.77
CA ILE A 215 1.42 -3.00 59.66
C ILE A 215 1.50 -1.98 58.51
N SER A 216 2.71 -1.57 58.18
CA SER A 216 2.99 -0.48 57.23
C SER A 216 3.20 -0.95 55.80
N ILE A 217 3.76 -2.15 55.59
CA ILE A 217 4.07 -2.68 54.26
C ILE A 217 3.27 -3.95 54.02
N ILE A 218 2.54 -4.01 52.91
CA ILE A 218 1.80 -5.20 52.48
C ILE A 218 2.42 -5.71 51.18
N ASN A 219 2.81 -6.98 51.13
CA ASN A 219 3.26 -7.68 49.93
C ASN A 219 2.29 -8.84 49.67
N ALA A 220 1.40 -8.71 48.69
CA ALA A 220 0.43 -9.73 48.30
C ALA A 220 0.86 -10.42 46.99
N ALA A 221 0.75 -11.75 46.94
CA ALA A 221 0.95 -12.56 45.75
C ALA A 221 -0.30 -13.41 45.50
N PHE A 222 -1.02 -13.14 44.42
CA PHE A 222 -2.22 -13.91 44.04
C PHE A 222 -1.80 -15.04 43.09
N THR A 223 -1.73 -16.26 43.64
CA THR A 223 -1.09 -17.44 43.02
C THR A 223 -2.04 -18.56 42.63
N GLY A 224 -3.34 -18.41 42.93
CA GLY A 224 -4.35 -19.43 42.69
C GLY A 224 -4.64 -19.74 41.22
N SER A 225 -5.66 -20.58 41.01
CA SER A 225 -6.21 -21.01 39.73
C SER A 225 -7.68 -21.43 39.88
N GLY A 226 -8.54 -21.08 38.92
CA GLY A 226 -9.95 -21.48 38.90
C GLY A 226 -10.85 -20.62 39.80
N ASP A 227 -12.14 -20.95 39.85
CA ASP A 227 -13.17 -20.07 40.45
C ASP A 227 -13.00 -19.82 41.94
N GLY A 228 -12.48 -20.81 42.68
CA GLY A 228 -12.18 -20.74 44.12
C GLY A 228 -10.83 -20.13 44.46
N ALA A 229 -10.10 -19.55 43.51
CA ALA A 229 -8.89 -18.82 43.82
C ALA A 229 -9.21 -17.56 44.64
N VAL A 230 -8.31 -17.20 45.57
CA VAL A 230 -8.40 -15.90 46.23
C VAL A 230 -8.12 -14.79 45.22
N LYS A 231 -9.03 -13.83 45.14
CA LYS A 231 -9.03 -12.72 44.19
C LYS A 231 -8.84 -11.37 44.87
N ALA A 232 -9.09 -11.28 46.17
CA ALA A 232 -9.00 -10.02 46.90
C ALA A 232 -8.43 -10.18 48.33
N LEU A 233 -7.69 -9.16 48.76
CA LEU A 233 -7.30 -8.92 50.14
C LEU A 233 -7.99 -7.63 50.61
N ASP A 234 -8.86 -7.76 51.59
CA ASP A 234 -9.64 -6.67 52.16
C ASP A 234 -8.93 -6.06 53.36
N LEU A 235 -8.63 -4.77 53.27
CA LEU A 235 -7.90 -4.01 54.29
C LEU A 235 -8.82 -3.05 55.08
N GLN A 236 -10.14 -3.27 55.06
CA GLN A 236 -11.12 -2.44 55.79
C GLN A 236 -10.79 -2.27 57.29
N ASP A 237 -10.15 -3.27 57.90
CA ASP A 237 -9.77 -3.31 59.32
C ASP A 237 -8.25 -3.10 59.52
N ALA A 238 -7.61 -2.42 58.57
CA ALA A 238 -6.21 -2.04 58.59
C ALA A 238 -6.05 -0.51 58.48
N THR A 239 -5.04 0.06 59.15
CA THR A 239 -4.69 1.49 59.03
C THR A 239 -3.18 1.71 59.01
N GLY A 240 -2.72 2.81 58.42
CA GLY A 240 -1.30 3.21 58.46
C GLY A 240 -0.39 2.51 57.45
N GLN A 241 -0.94 1.96 56.37
CA GLN A 241 -0.17 1.37 55.27
C GLN A 241 0.59 2.49 54.55
N THR A 242 1.92 2.35 54.46
CA THR A 242 2.80 3.26 53.71
C THR A 242 3.17 2.68 52.35
N ALA A 243 3.17 1.35 52.20
CA ALA A 243 3.44 0.67 50.93
C ALA A 243 2.54 -0.56 50.74
N VAL A 244 1.97 -0.70 49.54
CA VAL A 244 1.10 -1.82 49.15
C VAL A 244 1.56 -2.40 47.82
N ASN A 245 2.01 -3.63 47.83
CA ASN A 245 2.69 -4.27 46.72
C ASN A 245 1.93 -5.53 46.31
N ILE A 246 1.47 -5.59 45.08
CA ILE A 246 1.01 -6.81 44.43
C ILE A 246 2.21 -7.39 43.66
N THR A 247 2.87 -8.36 44.26
CA THR A 247 4.16 -8.91 43.79
C THR A 247 4.02 -9.94 42.66
N ARG A 248 2.80 -10.49 42.50
CA ARG A 248 2.44 -11.46 41.46
C ARG A 248 0.93 -11.55 41.29
N VAL A 249 0.49 -11.68 40.04
CA VAL A 249 -0.88 -12.10 39.68
C VAL A 249 -0.80 -13.29 38.72
N SER A 250 -1.36 -14.42 39.13
CA SER A 250 -1.43 -15.64 38.32
C SER A 250 -2.34 -15.44 37.11
N GLN A 251 -1.86 -15.82 35.92
CA GLN A 251 -2.66 -15.86 34.69
C GLN A 251 -3.94 -16.69 34.85
N ALA A 252 -3.90 -17.75 35.67
CA ALA A 252 -5.04 -18.64 35.88
C ALA A 252 -6.19 -18.01 36.68
N VAL A 253 -5.98 -16.84 37.31
CA VAL A 253 -7.00 -16.05 38.01
C VAL A 253 -7.31 -14.76 37.26
N ASN A 254 -6.29 -14.15 36.66
CA ASN A 254 -6.39 -12.94 35.84
C ASN A 254 -6.95 -11.69 36.56
N VAL A 255 -7.10 -11.75 37.87
CA VAL A 255 -7.76 -10.73 38.69
C VAL A 255 -7.06 -10.64 40.04
N ALA A 256 -6.83 -9.42 40.51
CA ALA A 256 -6.38 -9.15 41.88
C ALA A 256 -6.94 -7.82 42.38
N GLU A 257 -7.34 -7.76 43.64
CA GLU A 257 -7.74 -6.54 44.34
C GLU A 257 -7.06 -6.50 45.72
N VAL A 258 -6.41 -5.38 46.04
CA VAL A 258 -6.10 -5.03 47.43
C VAL A 258 -6.94 -3.80 47.75
N GLY A 259 -8.01 -4.03 48.50
CA GLY A 259 -9.11 -3.07 48.59
C GLY A 259 -9.37 -2.55 49.99
N ASN A 260 -10.24 -1.54 50.06
CA ASN A 260 -10.62 -0.83 51.29
C ASN A 260 -9.42 -0.29 52.08
N LEU A 261 -8.41 0.24 51.39
CA LEU A 261 -7.30 0.93 52.02
C LEU A 261 -7.81 2.16 52.79
N MET A 262 -7.57 2.20 54.10
CA MET A 262 -8.07 3.26 55.00
C MET A 262 -7.07 4.41 55.19
N THR A 263 -5.96 4.38 54.47
CA THR A 263 -4.92 5.43 54.48
C THR A 263 -4.39 5.55 53.06
N ALA A 264 -4.24 6.78 52.56
CA ALA A 264 -3.58 7.03 51.28
C ALA A 264 -2.14 6.48 51.33
N ALA A 265 -1.90 5.31 50.73
CA ALA A 265 -0.60 4.67 50.78
C ALA A 265 0.39 5.51 49.96
N ALA A 266 1.58 5.75 50.52
CA ALA A 266 2.59 6.56 49.86
C ALA A 266 3.21 5.87 48.63
N SER A 267 3.18 4.53 48.59
CA SER A 267 3.74 3.75 47.50
C SER A 267 2.93 2.50 47.17
N LEU A 268 2.66 2.31 45.89
CA LEU A 268 2.01 1.15 45.32
C LEU A 268 3.00 0.42 44.40
N SER A 269 2.91 -0.89 44.30
CA SER A 269 3.59 -1.61 43.21
C SER A 269 2.79 -2.78 42.67
N LEU A 270 2.97 -3.05 41.38
CA LEU A 270 2.41 -4.19 40.68
C LEU A 270 3.50 -4.88 39.87
N ALA A 271 3.71 -6.17 40.09
CA ALA A 271 4.72 -6.92 39.37
C ALA A 271 4.24 -8.30 38.93
N ASN A 272 4.90 -8.82 37.89
CA ASN A 272 4.77 -10.19 37.42
C ASN A 272 3.31 -10.60 37.18
N THR A 273 2.65 -9.86 36.31
CA THR A 273 1.33 -10.23 35.78
C THR A 273 1.53 -10.77 34.37
N ASN A 274 0.84 -11.86 34.04
CA ASN A 274 0.88 -12.42 32.69
C ASN A 274 -0.55 -12.68 32.24
N ALA A 275 -1.34 -11.61 32.15
CA ALA A 275 -2.77 -11.72 31.98
C ALA A 275 -3.22 -11.72 30.51
N ASN A 276 -2.29 -11.97 29.57
CA ASN A 276 -2.51 -11.88 28.12
C ASN A 276 -3.15 -10.55 27.71
N GLN A 277 -2.77 -9.44 28.36
CA GLN A 277 -3.39 -8.11 28.19
C GLN A 277 -4.90 -8.08 28.49
N ALA A 278 -5.40 -9.10 29.17
CA ALA A 278 -6.76 -9.20 29.68
C ALA A 278 -6.76 -9.11 31.21
N GLY A 279 -7.93 -9.19 31.83
CA GLY A 279 -8.03 -9.15 33.28
C GLY A 279 -7.79 -7.76 33.86
N THR A 280 -7.98 -7.67 35.16
CA THR A 280 -8.12 -6.39 35.83
C THR A 280 -7.21 -6.48 37.08
N VAL A 281 -6.58 -5.40 37.55
CA VAL A 281 -5.91 -5.32 38.88
C VAL A 281 -6.30 -4.02 39.59
N GLU A 282 -6.51 -4.04 40.91
CA GLU A 282 -7.08 -2.89 41.65
C GLU A 282 -6.42 -2.64 42.99
N PHE A 283 -6.20 -1.35 43.23
CA PHE A 283 -5.90 -0.76 44.53
C PHE A 283 -7.06 0.17 44.88
N SER A 284 -8.00 -0.32 45.68
CA SER A 284 -9.20 0.43 46.06
C SER A 284 -9.11 0.95 47.49
N TYR A 285 -9.65 2.15 47.69
CA TYR A 285 -9.60 2.88 48.96
C TYR A 285 -10.98 2.95 49.59
N GLY A 286 -11.02 2.99 50.92
CA GLY A 286 -12.26 3.21 51.64
C GLY A 286 -12.90 4.56 51.27
N GLN A 287 -14.19 4.69 51.55
CA GLN A 287 -14.96 5.89 51.21
C GLN A 287 -14.34 7.17 51.79
N ASN A 288 -14.20 8.20 50.96
CA ASN A 288 -13.59 9.50 51.22
C ASN A 288 -12.12 9.48 51.67
N VAL A 289 -11.43 8.34 51.62
CA VAL A 289 -10.01 8.26 52.05
C VAL A 289 -9.12 9.08 51.13
N LEU A 290 -9.39 9.03 49.83
CA LEU A 290 -8.71 9.80 48.80
C LEU A 290 -9.45 11.10 48.44
N LYS A 291 -10.28 11.63 49.34
CA LYS A 291 -10.94 12.91 49.06
C LYS A 291 -9.99 14.07 49.35
N GLY A 292 -9.81 14.97 48.40
CA GLY A 292 -8.85 16.08 48.53
C GLY A 292 -7.56 15.83 47.75
N ASP A 293 -6.55 16.71 47.90
CA ASP A 293 -5.32 16.67 47.09
C ASP A 293 -4.38 15.57 47.59
N ASN A 294 -4.25 14.50 46.80
CA ASN A 294 -3.46 13.32 47.13
C ASN A 294 -2.27 13.13 46.18
N THR A 295 -1.13 12.75 46.77
CA THR A 295 0.08 12.39 46.03
C THR A 295 0.45 10.93 46.30
N GLY A 296 0.72 10.17 45.25
CA GLY A 296 1.08 8.76 45.32
C GLY A 296 2.20 8.37 44.35
N THR A 297 2.76 7.18 44.57
CA THR A 297 3.70 6.54 43.63
C THR A 297 3.20 5.14 43.29
N LEU A 298 3.42 4.73 42.04
CA LEU A 298 3.14 3.38 41.54
C LEU A 298 4.37 2.86 40.79
N SER A 299 4.91 1.72 41.17
CA SER A 299 5.95 1.02 40.40
C SER A 299 5.37 -0.21 39.71
N ILE A 300 5.60 -0.35 38.41
CA ILE A 300 5.19 -1.52 37.63
C ILE A 300 6.41 -2.27 37.06
N SER A 301 6.36 -3.61 37.08
CA SER A 301 7.43 -4.46 36.52
C SER A 301 6.93 -5.77 35.96
N ASN A 302 7.14 -6.00 34.66
CA ASN A 302 6.64 -7.17 33.92
C ASN A 302 5.11 -7.31 34.09
N VAL A 303 4.37 -6.26 33.73
CA VAL A 303 2.92 -6.16 33.88
C VAL A 303 2.25 -6.21 32.51
N GLN A 304 1.29 -7.11 32.31
CA GLN A 304 0.43 -7.17 31.14
C GLN A 304 -1.01 -7.42 31.61
N ILE A 305 -1.87 -6.40 31.58
CA ILE A 305 -3.26 -6.44 32.05
C ILE A 305 -4.19 -5.58 31.18
N GLY A 306 -5.48 -5.90 31.19
CA GLY A 306 -6.49 -5.08 30.51
C GLY A 306 -6.84 -3.80 31.27
N THR A 307 -6.92 -3.85 32.59
CA THR A 307 -7.33 -2.67 33.39
C THR A 307 -6.59 -2.58 34.72
N LEU A 308 -6.12 -1.39 35.08
CA LEU A 308 -5.59 -1.05 36.38
C LEU A 308 -6.47 0.03 37.03
N ASN A 309 -7.04 -0.29 38.20
CA ASN A 309 -7.90 0.63 38.95
C ASN A 309 -7.15 1.17 40.17
N ILE A 310 -7.17 2.49 40.38
CA ILE A 310 -6.58 3.15 41.55
C ILE A 310 -7.52 4.26 42.02
N GLY A 311 -8.21 4.09 43.13
CA GLY A 311 -9.17 5.10 43.59
C GLY A 311 -10.13 4.61 44.67
N GLU A 312 -11.12 5.43 45.01
CA GLU A 312 -12.17 5.05 45.97
C GLU A 312 -13.00 3.86 45.47
N ASN A 313 -13.25 2.90 46.35
CA ASN A 313 -14.11 1.76 46.09
C ASN A 313 -15.58 2.19 45.91
N THR A 314 -16.23 1.77 44.82
CA THR A 314 -17.64 2.12 44.51
C THR A 314 -18.68 1.06 44.90
N SER A 315 -18.28 -0.20 45.04
CA SER A 315 -19.23 -1.32 45.06
C SER A 315 -18.91 -2.40 46.09
N GLY A 316 -17.92 -2.16 46.95
CA GLY A 316 -17.43 -3.13 47.93
C GLY A 316 -16.38 -4.04 47.32
N ILE A 317 -15.80 -4.92 48.14
CA ILE A 317 -14.72 -5.81 47.71
C ILE A 317 -15.23 -6.92 46.79
N ALA A 318 -14.45 -7.28 45.76
CA ALA A 318 -14.78 -8.20 44.66
C ALA A 318 -15.74 -7.66 43.57
N ALA A 319 -16.23 -6.42 43.70
CA ALA A 319 -16.96 -5.70 42.65
C ALA A 319 -16.10 -4.53 42.16
N ARG A 320 -15.32 -4.82 41.12
CA ARG A 320 -14.17 -4.01 40.74
C ARG A 320 -14.53 -2.77 39.96
N GLY A 321 -13.90 -1.67 40.34
CA GLY A 321 -14.18 -0.34 39.83
C GLY A 321 -13.81 0.71 40.85
N VAL A 322 -13.43 1.89 40.36
CA VAL A 322 -13.10 3.03 41.21
C VAL A 322 -14.05 4.18 40.90
N GLY A 323 -14.32 4.97 41.94
CA GLY A 323 -15.23 6.10 41.92
C GLY A 323 -14.49 7.37 41.56
N VAL A 324 -15.02 8.50 41.99
CA VAL A 324 -14.51 9.83 41.59
C VAL A 324 -13.33 10.33 42.42
N ASN A 325 -13.11 9.80 43.63
CA ASN A 325 -12.03 10.24 44.52
C ASN A 325 -10.75 9.44 44.26
N GLY A 326 -9.61 10.11 44.11
CA GLY A 326 -8.38 9.48 43.65
C GLY A 326 -7.08 10.25 43.93
N PHE A 327 -6.12 10.14 43.02
CA PHE A 327 -4.81 10.79 43.16
C PHE A 327 -4.67 11.92 42.14
N GLU A 328 -4.54 13.15 42.64
CA GLU A 328 -4.24 14.33 41.82
C GLU A 328 -2.84 14.23 41.23
N GLN A 329 -1.88 13.73 42.01
CA GLN A 329 -0.48 13.63 41.62
C GLN A 329 0.00 12.17 41.74
N LEU A 330 0.21 11.49 40.60
CA LEU A 330 0.72 10.11 40.58
C LEU A 330 2.07 10.05 39.86
N THR A 331 3.07 9.44 40.49
CA THR A 331 4.31 9.03 39.79
C THR A 331 4.26 7.55 39.44
N LEU A 332 4.21 7.22 38.15
CA LEU A 332 4.30 5.87 37.61
C LEU A 332 5.74 5.54 37.18
N THR A 333 6.34 4.50 37.75
CA THR A 333 7.69 4.03 37.39
C THR A 333 7.60 2.69 36.67
N SER A 334 7.94 2.64 35.39
CA SER A 334 7.95 1.44 34.56
C SER A 334 9.34 0.79 34.51
N THR A 335 9.45 -0.42 35.05
CA THR A 335 10.70 -1.19 35.16
C THR A 335 10.48 -2.64 34.72
N GLY A 336 11.52 -3.47 34.80
CA GLY A 336 11.46 -4.88 34.44
C GLY A 336 12.21 -5.19 33.15
N ALA A 337 12.29 -6.48 32.83
CA ALA A 337 12.98 -6.95 31.63
C ALA A 337 12.05 -7.00 30.40
N ALA A 338 10.74 -7.10 30.61
CA ALA A 338 9.72 -7.08 29.57
C ALA A 338 8.98 -5.73 29.53
N ALA A 339 8.40 -5.40 28.38
CA ALA A 339 7.50 -4.26 28.24
C ALA A 339 6.28 -4.40 29.17
N ASN A 340 5.83 -3.28 29.71
CA ASN A 340 4.62 -3.19 30.52
C ASN A 340 3.44 -2.71 29.66
N THR A 341 2.29 -3.35 29.80
CA THR A 341 1.06 -3.01 29.08
C THR A 341 -0.11 -2.94 30.07
N VAL A 342 -0.80 -1.81 30.06
CA VAL A 342 -2.05 -1.58 30.78
C VAL A 342 -3.06 -1.05 29.76
N GLY A 343 -4.10 -1.83 29.47
CA GLY A 343 -5.14 -1.40 28.52
C GLY A 343 -5.80 -0.08 28.94
N THR A 344 -6.34 -0.04 30.15
CA THR A 344 -6.94 1.16 30.76
C THR A 344 -6.42 1.37 32.18
N LEU A 345 -5.87 2.55 32.44
CA LEU A 345 -5.53 3.04 33.77
C LEU A 345 -6.65 3.98 34.26
N ASN A 346 -7.49 3.49 35.16
CA ASN A 346 -8.50 4.32 35.82
C ASN A 346 -7.83 5.11 36.94
N LEU A 347 -7.71 6.43 36.74
CA LEU A 347 -7.06 7.37 37.64
C LEU A 347 -7.97 8.57 37.92
N PRO A 348 -9.02 8.39 38.73
CA PRO A 348 -9.89 9.49 39.15
C PRO A 348 -9.13 10.61 39.85
N MET A 349 -9.62 11.85 39.69
CA MET A 349 -9.10 13.06 40.31
C MET A 349 -10.29 13.93 40.79
N ASP A 350 -10.38 14.26 42.09
CA ASP A 350 -11.57 14.86 42.68
C ASP A 350 -11.43 16.33 43.11
N THR A 351 -10.23 16.91 43.05
CA THR A 351 -10.05 18.33 43.45
C THR A 351 -9.94 19.31 42.30
N GLY A 352 -10.04 20.61 42.61
CA GLY A 352 -9.75 21.70 41.66
C GLY A 352 -8.26 22.01 41.47
N THR A 353 -7.35 21.20 42.03
CA THR A 353 -5.91 21.33 41.73
C THR A 353 -5.61 20.74 40.34
N ALA A 354 -4.54 21.21 39.73
CA ALA A 354 -4.16 20.79 38.40
C ALA A 354 -3.49 19.41 38.49
N GLY A 355 -4.18 18.36 38.03
CA GLY A 355 -3.70 16.99 38.17
C GLY A 355 -2.46 16.70 37.31
N LYS A 356 -1.58 15.82 37.80
CA LYS A 356 -0.32 15.44 37.15
C LYS A 356 -0.05 13.94 37.23
N LEU A 357 0.18 13.32 36.08
CA LEU A 357 0.81 12.01 35.96
C LEU A 357 2.28 12.20 35.57
N THR A 358 3.20 11.66 36.36
CA THR A 358 4.64 11.63 36.03
C THR A 358 5.04 10.20 35.69
N ILE A 359 5.68 9.97 34.54
CA ILE A 359 6.11 8.65 34.07
C ILE A 359 7.64 8.60 34.07
N THR A 360 8.21 7.57 34.68
CA THR A 360 9.66 7.38 34.79
C THR A 360 10.04 5.91 34.60
N GLY A 361 11.35 5.62 34.51
CA GLY A 361 11.87 4.27 34.38
C GLY A 361 12.45 3.97 32.99
N SER A 362 12.63 2.70 32.68
CA SER A 362 13.38 2.24 31.50
C SER A 362 12.75 1.09 30.72
N ALA A 363 11.74 0.42 31.27
CA ALA A 363 11.01 -0.60 30.52
C ALA A 363 9.88 0.06 29.74
N ASN A 364 9.72 -0.29 28.45
CA ASN A 364 8.65 0.23 27.59
C ASN A 364 7.29 0.15 28.28
N LEU A 365 6.44 1.15 28.03
CA LEU A 365 5.13 1.27 28.66
C LEU A 365 4.07 1.56 27.59
N THR A 366 3.04 0.73 27.55
CA THR A 366 1.83 0.97 26.77
C THR A 366 0.66 1.23 27.70
N LEU A 367 0.04 2.39 27.56
CA LEU A 367 -1.24 2.76 28.16
C LEU A 367 -2.27 2.86 27.03
N GLY A 368 -3.00 1.78 26.80
CA GLY A 368 -3.92 1.62 25.67
C GLY A 368 -4.15 0.17 25.32
N ALA A 369 -5.30 -0.13 24.70
CA ALA A 369 -5.58 -1.46 24.15
C ALA A 369 -5.63 -1.43 22.62
N GLN A 370 -5.38 -2.58 22.01
CA GLN A 370 -5.42 -2.77 20.57
C GLN A 370 -6.39 -3.88 20.18
N THR A 371 -6.86 -3.80 18.94
CA THR A 371 -7.59 -4.84 18.24
C THR A 371 -7.06 -5.00 16.82
N ASN A 372 -7.30 -6.15 16.22
CA ASN A 372 -7.02 -6.38 14.80
C ASN A 372 -8.30 -6.16 14.01
N VAL A 373 -8.19 -5.47 12.87
CA VAL A 373 -9.22 -5.42 11.84
C VAL A 373 -8.99 -6.59 10.88
N VAL A 374 -9.96 -7.49 10.80
CA VAL A 374 -9.90 -8.67 9.93
C VAL A 374 -10.82 -8.53 8.73
N ASN A 375 -10.56 -9.29 7.68
CA ASN A 375 -11.45 -9.39 6.53
C ASN A 375 -12.84 -9.95 6.95
N ALA A 376 -13.91 -9.25 6.60
CA ALA A 376 -15.28 -9.53 6.99
C ALA A 376 -15.83 -10.81 6.36
N THR A 377 -15.24 -11.26 5.24
CA THR A 377 -15.68 -12.48 4.54
C THR A 377 -15.13 -13.74 5.20
N ASN A 378 -13.87 -13.73 5.66
CA ASN A 378 -13.20 -14.93 6.17
C ASN A 378 -12.81 -14.86 7.66
N ASN A 379 -12.84 -13.69 8.30
CA ASN A 379 -12.42 -13.41 9.68
C ASN A 379 -11.03 -13.97 10.05
N ALA A 380 -10.17 -14.21 9.06
CA ALA A 380 -8.88 -14.87 9.21
C ALA A 380 -7.72 -14.00 8.73
N LEU A 381 -7.91 -13.26 7.63
CA LEU A 381 -6.93 -12.30 7.15
C LEU A 381 -6.97 -11.05 8.03
N VAL A 382 -5.86 -10.73 8.69
CA VAL A 382 -5.71 -9.45 9.41
C VAL A 382 -5.29 -8.40 8.39
N GLU A 383 -6.16 -7.44 8.14
CA GLU A 383 -5.93 -6.38 7.16
C GLU A 383 -5.28 -5.16 7.80
N ALA A 384 -5.68 -4.82 9.04
CA ALA A 384 -4.96 -3.86 9.86
C ALA A 384 -4.70 -4.46 11.26
N ALA A 385 -3.42 -4.65 11.59
CA ALA A 385 -3.01 -5.21 12.87
C ALA A 385 -2.80 -4.11 13.93
N GLY A 386 -3.15 -4.40 15.18
CA GLY A 386 -2.79 -3.53 16.30
C GLY A 386 -3.42 -2.14 16.26
N VAL A 387 -4.62 -2.01 15.70
CA VAL A 387 -5.39 -0.76 15.70
C VAL A 387 -5.79 -0.44 17.14
N TRP A 388 -5.51 0.77 17.61
CA TRP A 388 -5.84 1.19 18.97
C TRP A 388 -7.36 1.28 19.16
N THR A 389 -7.80 1.22 20.41
CA THR A 389 -9.21 1.22 20.78
C THR A 389 -9.54 2.48 21.57
N ALA A 390 -10.56 3.23 21.15
CA ALA A 390 -11.13 4.34 21.92
C ALA A 390 -11.63 3.88 23.30
N GLY A 391 -11.66 4.76 24.29
CA GLY A 391 -12.02 4.46 25.68
C GLY A 391 -10.93 3.75 26.49
N THR A 392 -9.70 3.69 25.97
CA THR A 392 -8.54 3.05 26.62
C THR A 392 -7.43 4.07 26.89
N GLY A 393 -6.33 3.66 27.52
CA GLY A 393 -5.30 4.59 27.97
C GLY A 393 -5.58 5.10 29.38
N ILE A 394 -5.55 6.41 29.59
CA ILE A 394 -5.86 7.02 30.89
C ILE A 394 -7.35 7.35 30.93
N ALA A 395 -8.06 6.87 31.95
CA ALA A 395 -9.48 7.12 32.11
C ALA A 395 -9.80 7.82 33.44
N GLN A 396 -10.94 8.52 33.48
CA GLN A 396 -11.48 9.24 34.65
C GLN A 396 -10.65 10.46 35.11
N ALA A 397 -9.65 10.88 34.33
CA ALA A 397 -8.81 12.03 34.63
C ALA A 397 -9.19 13.29 33.81
N GLY A 398 -10.04 13.15 32.79
CA GLY A 398 -10.46 14.23 31.89
C GLY A 398 -11.04 15.44 32.62
N GLY A 399 -10.71 16.64 32.16
CA GLY A 399 -11.14 17.91 32.76
C GLY A 399 -10.43 18.29 34.08
N ARG A 400 -9.55 17.42 34.60
CA ARG A 400 -8.78 17.63 35.84
C ARG A 400 -7.27 17.48 35.64
N ILE A 401 -6.87 16.50 34.83
CA ILE A 401 -5.47 16.33 34.45
C ILE A 401 -5.01 17.52 33.63
N SER A 402 -3.83 18.02 33.96
CA SER A 402 -3.20 19.17 33.31
C SER A 402 -1.81 18.85 32.80
N THR A 403 -1.22 17.74 33.25
CA THR A 403 0.14 17.36 32.89
C THR A 403 0.31 15.84 32.88
N ILE A 404 0.85 15.33 31.78
CA ILE A 404 1.39 13.98 31.64
C ILE A 404 2.87 14.15 31.27
N ASP A 405 3.76 13.87 32.21
CA ASP A 405 5.18 14.19 32.13
C ASP A 405 6.03 12.92 32.16
N ALA A 406 6.47 12.47 30.99
CA ALA A 406 7.37 11.34 30.80
C ALA A 406 8.82 11.77 30.50
N SER A 407 9.19 13.04 30.74
CA SER A 407 10.51 13.59 30.36
C SER A 407 11.72 12.85 30.95
N ALA A 408 11.53 12.13 32.07
CA ALA A 408 12.56 11.30 32.71
C ALA A 408 12.46 9.80 32.35
N PHE A 409 11.58 9.43 31.41
CA PHE A 409 11.41 8.07 30.92
C PHE A 409 12.40 7.75 29.80
N THR A 410 12.94 6.54 29.82
CA THR A 410 13.98 6.09 28.88
C THR A 410 13.56 4.89 28.03
N GLY A 411 12.43 4.27 28.34
CA GLY A 411 11.80 3.29 27.46
C GLY A 411 10.90 3.98 26.45
N ASN A 412 10.34 3.20 25.52
CA ASN A 412 9.33 3.68 24.57
C ASN A 412 7.97 3.79 25.27
N LEU A 413 7.31 4.94 25.17
CA LEU A 413 5.97 5.19 25.67
C LEU A 413 4.96 5.09 24.53
N THR A 414 3.87 4.36 24.75
CA THR A 414 2.68 4.48 23.92
C THR A 414 1.50 4.89 24.78
N LEU A 415 0.81 5.95 24.38
CA LEU A 415 -0.27 6.57 25.15
C LEU A 415 -1.47 6.85 24.26
N VAL A 416 -2.59 6.21 24.56
CA VAL A 416 -3.90 6.54 24.00
C VAL A 416 -4.51 7.72 24.76
N LEU A 417 -4.84 8.77 24.01
CA LEU A 417 -5.45 10.02 24.46
C LEU A 417 -6.87 10.08 23.92
N ASP A 418 -7.80 9.73 24.80
CA ASP A 418 -9.24 9.75 24.57
C ASP A 418 -9.93 10.29 25.84
N ASN A 419 -10.80 11.28 25.68
CA ASN A 419 -11.43 12.04 26.77
C ASN A 419 -10.41 12.65 27.76
N ILE A 420 -9.28 13.14 27.26
CA ILE A 420 -8.21 13.79 28.02
C ILE A 420 -8.00 15.24 27.57
N LEU A 421 -7.84 15.48 26.27
CA LEU A 421 -7.43 16.77 25.70
C LEU A 421 -8.62 17.67 25.36
N ASP A 422 -9.79 17.10 25.04
CA ASP A 422 -10.96 17.87 24.61
C ASP A 422 -12.05 18.02 25.67
N VAL A 423 -11.76 17.61 26.90
CA VAL A 423 -12.71 17.67 28.02
C VAL A 423 -12.64 19.04 28.72
N GLY A 424 -13.81 19.65 28.94
CA GLY A 424 -13.92 20.92 29.65
C GLY A 424 -13.38 20.84 31.09
N LYS A 425 -12.78 21.94 31.56
CA LYS A 425 -12.21 22.02 32.90
C LYS A 425 -13.29 21.85 33.97
N ALA A 426 -13.10 20.87 34.85
CA ALA A 426 -14.08 20.52 35.86
C ALA A 426 -14.32 21.66 36.87
N GLU A 427 -15.55 21.75 37.39
CA GLU A 427 -16.09 22.87 38.19
C GLU A 427 -16.07 24.25 37.49
N THR A 428 -15.89 24.29 36.17
CA THR A 428 -15.97 25.53 35.40
C THR A 428 -16.97 25.38 34.25
N SER A 429 -17.42 26.50 33.70
CA SER A 429 -18.34 26.52 32.56
C SER A 429 -17.69 27.22 31.40
N GLY A 430 -17.59 26.54 30.25
CA GLY A 430 -17.02 27.07 29.01
C GLY A 430 -15.51 27.33 29.06
N VAL A 431 -14.79 26.76 30.03
CA VAL A 431 -13.32 26.84 30.11
C VAL A 431 -12.75 25.48 29.76
N ASN A 432 -11.78 25.48 28.86
CA ASN A 432 -11.06 24.29 28.44
C ASN A 432 -10.03 23.88 29.50
N GLN A 433 -9.71 22.58 29.57
CA GLN A 433 -8.62 22.10 30.41
C GLN A 433 -7.36 22.00 29.55
N ASP A 434 -6.44 22.92 29.72
CA ASP A 434 -5.14 22.87 29.03
C ASP A 434 -4.31 21.69 29.60
N VAL A 435 -3.86 20.79 28.72
CA VAL A 435 -3.07 19.62 29.06
C VAL A 435 -1.69 19.70 28.39
N THR A 436 -0.64 19.49 29.19
CA THR A 436 0.72 19.31 28.69
C THR A 436 1.09 17.84 28.69
N VAL A 437 1.41 17.28 27.53
CA VAL A 437 1.91 15.91 27.35
C VAL A 437 3.36 15.96 26.89
N THR A 438 4.26 15.30 27.61
CA THR A 438 5.70 15.25 27.29
C THR A 438 6.18 13.82 27.31
N GLY A 439 6.77 13.36 26.20
CA GLY A 439 7.46 12.08 26.07
C GLY A 439 8.87 12.09 26.68
N GLY A 440 9.52 10.95 26.64
CA GLY A 440 10.83 10.66 27.21
C GLY A 440 11.96 10.74 26.19
N SER A 441 12.88 9.78 26.31
CA SER A 441 14.06 9.65 25.42
C SER A 441 14.01 8.40 24.52
N GLY A 442 12.91 7.63 24.61
CA GLY A 442 12.62 6.49 23.74
C GLY A 442 11.85 6.94 22.51
N ASN A 443 11.45 5.99 21.65
CA ASN A 443 10.57 6.30 20.53
C ASN A 443 9.13 6.24 21.00
N ASP A 444 8.51 7.39 21.19
CA ASP A 444 7.21 7.50 21.81
C ASP A 444 6.09 7.58 20.77
N THR A 445 4.88 7.17 21.16
CA THR A 445 3.70 7.18 20.30
C THR A 445 2.51 7.73 21.07
N PHE A 446 1.95 8.84 20.60
CA PHE A 446 0.73 9.44 21.13
C PHE A 446 -0.40 9.17 20.15
N VAL A 447 -1.47 8.52 20.63
CA VAL A 447 -2.61 8.12 19.81
C VAL A 447 -3.79 9.02 20.14
N LEU A 448 -4.27 9.77 19.15
CA LEU A 448 -5.32 10.77 19.31
C LEU A 448 -6.67 10.21 18.86
N TYR A 449 -7.61 10.19 19.80
CA TYR A 449 -9.05 10.21 19.53
C TYR A 449 -9.67 11.59 19.81
N ASP A 450 -8.98 12.42 20.60
CA ASP A 450 -9.41 13.78 20.95
C ASP A 450 -8.97 14.84 19.94
N ALA A 451 -9.57 16.01 20.05
CA ALA A 451 -9.04 17.25 19.49
C ALA A 451 -8.00 17.89 20.43
N VAL A 452 -6.77 18.10 19.94
CA VAL A 452 -5.76 18.89 20.65
C VAL A 452 -6.13 20.37 20.54
N GLN A 453 -6.45 21.00 21.66
CA GLN A 453 -6.97 22.35 21.74
C GLN A 453 -5.83 23.38 21.77
N ALA A 454 -6.15 24.66 21.50
CA ALA A 454 -5.15 25.73 21.42
C ALA A 454 -4.28 25.92 22.68
N GLY A 455 -4.76 25.51 23.86
CA GLY A 455 -4.03 25.56 25.13
C GLY A 455 -3.23 24.30 25.44
N ASP A 456 -3.47 23.20 24.73
CA ASP A 456 -2.76 21.94 24.91
C ASP A 456 -1.37 21.99 24.28
N THR A 457 -0.46 21.17 24.80
CA THR A 457 0.86 20.98 24.19
C THR A 457 1.23 19.51 24.19
N ILE A 458 1.77 19.02 23.07
CA ILE A 458 2.36 17.69 22.95
C ILE A 458 3.83 17.88 22.57
N ASN A 459 4.72 17.17 23.25
CA ASN A 459 6.15 17.15 22.95
C ASN A 459 6.63 15.70 22.99
N GLY A 460 7.15 15.17 21.89
CA GLY A 460 7.66 13.80 21.84
C GLY A 460 8.89 13.55 22.71
N GLY A 461 9.67 14.61 22.99
CA GLY A 461 10.90 14.48 23.74
C GLY A 461 12.09 14.25 22.81
N ALA A 462 12.91 13.25 23.12
CA ALA A 462 14.00 12.82 22.25
C ALA A 462 13.70 11.41 21.75
N GLY A 463 14.03 11.11 20.51
CA GLY A 463 13.70 9.81 19.93
C GLY A 463 13.25 9.99 18.49
N THR A 464 12.55 9.00 17.97
CA THR A 464 11.75 9.15 16.76
C THR A 464 10.30 8.92 17.15
N ASP A 465 9.59 10.03 17.32
CA ASP A 465 8.29 10.07 17.97
C ASP A 465 7.17 10.13 16.95
N THR A 466 6.03 9.52 17.30
CA THR A 466 4.88 9.36 16.41
C THR A 466 3.65 10.01 17.03
N LEU A 467 2.96 10.84 16.25
CA LEU A 467 1.60 11.28 16.55
C LEU A 467 0.65 10.58 15.60
N LEU A 468 -0.23 9.75 16.16
CA LEU A 468 -1.18 8.94 15.40
C LEU A 468 -2.59 9.51 15.55
N PHE A 469 -3.25 9.77 14.44
CA PHE A 469 -4.57 10.37 14.33
C PHE A 469 -5.60 9.32 13.90
N TYR A 470 -6.72 9.24 14.61
CA TYR A 470 -7.94 8.59 14.12
C TYR A 470 -8.95 9.62 13.62
N SER A 471 -9.89 9.19 12.79
CA SER A 471 -11.03 10.04 12.37
C SER A 471 -11.74 10.66 13.58
N GLY A 472 -11.99 11.98 13.50
CA GLY A 472 -12.55 12.78 14.59
C GLY A 472 -11.51 13.53 15.43
N SER A 473 -10.24 13.09 15.43
CA SER A 473 -9.15 13.85 16.04
C SER A 473 -8.75 15.08 15.20
N SER A 474 -8.15 16.07 15.85
CA SER A 474 -7.63 17.27 15.17
C SER A 474 -6.51 17.93 15.98
N LEU A 475 -5.75 18.81 15.33
CA LEU A 475 -4.64 19.54 15.94
C LEU A 475 -4.84 21.05 15.78
N ALA A 476 -5.02 21.76 16.89
CA ALA A 476 -5.18 23.22 16.92
C ALA A 476 -4.06 23.95 17.71
N SER A 477 -3.02 23.22 18.13
CA SER A 477 -1.82 23.76 18.77
C SER A 477 -0.57 22.99 18.32
N VAL A 478 0.60 23.60 18.51
CA VAL A 478 1.87 23.02 18.03
C VAL A 478 2.24 21.78 18.86
N ALA A 479 2.46 20.67 18.17
CA ALA A 479 3.14 19.49 18.69
C ALA A 479 4.62 19.51 18.25
N GLN A 480 5.53 19.43 19.23
CA GLN A 480 6.98 19.54 19.00
C GLN A 480 7.67 18.18 19.08
N ASN A 481 8.81 18.04 18.41
CA ASN A 481 9.61 16.80 18.40
C ASN A 481 8.73 15.58 18.07
N ILE A 482 7.99 15.69 16.96
CA ILE A 482 7.21 14.60 16.39
C ILE A 482 7.74 14.42 14.97
N GLU A 483 8.42 13.30 14.71
CA GLU A 483 9.01 13.02 13.40
C GLU A 483 8.03 12.32 12.46
N ASN A 484 7.09 11.54 13.00
CA ASN A 484 6.13 10.76 12.23
C ASN A 484 4.68 11.18 12.52
N ALA A 485 3.93 11.51 11.48
CA ALA A 485 2.48 11.70 11.54
C ALA A 485 1.78 10.51 10.85
N THR A 486 1.01 9.72 11.59
CA THR A 486 0.24 8.59 11.05
C THR A 486 -1.24 8.89 11.13
N MET A 487 -1.96 8.79 10.01
CA MET A 487 -3.39 9.09 9.93
C MET A 487 -4.15 7.84 9.50
N LEU A 488 -4.94 7.30 10.42
CA LEU A 488 -5.79 6.14 10.21
C LEU A 488 -7.24 6.59 10.15
N ALA A 489 -7.75 6.80 8.95
CA ALA A 489 -9.13 7.25 8.75
C ALA A 489 -10.10 6.06 8.68
N ASP A 490 -11.27 6.22 9.29
CA ASP A 490 -12.41 5.34 9.16
C ASP A 490 -13.52 6.09 8.41
N GLY A 491 -13.87 5.64 7.21
CA GLY A 491 -14.83 6.32 6.35
C GLY A 491 -16.26 6.37 6.93
N SER A 492 -16.57 5.61 7.98
CA SER A 492 -17.85 5.75 8.71
C SER A 492 -17.91 6.99 9.60
N THR A 493 -16.75 7.50 10.04
CA THR A 493 -16.63 8.64 10.97
C THR A 493 -16.00 9.88 10.33
N GLY A 494 -15.33 9.73 9.19
CA GLY A 494 -15.03 10.82 8.27
C GLY A 494 -13.54 11.12 8.09
N ASN A 495 -13.28 12.31 7.56
CA ASN A 495 -11.99 12.79 7.05
C ASN A 495 -11.01 13.21 8.16
N ILE A 496 -9.73 13.24 7.84
CA ILE A 496 -8.68 13.83 8.70
C ILE A 496 -8.12 15.05 8.00
N SER A 497 -8.03 16.17 8.73
CA SER A 497 -7.39 17.41 8.27
C SER A 497 -6.29 17.78 9.25
N LEU A 498 -5.08 17.98 8.73
CA LEU A 498 -3.91 18.30 9.53
C LEU A 498 -3.18 19.50 8.93
N ASP A 499 -2.91 20.49 9.78
CA ASP A 499 -2.09 21.65 9.46
C ASP A 499 -0.67 21.41 9.98
N PHE A 500 0.29 21.38 9.05
CA PHE A 500 1.70 21.08 9.35
C PHE A 500 2.44 22.26 9.99
N ASP A 501 1.84 23.46 10.10
CA ASP A 501 2.37 24.51 10.99
C ASP A 501 2.31 24.09 12.46
N PHE A 502 1.40 23.17 12.80
CA PHE A 502 1.34 22.54 14.11
C PHE A 502 2.22 21.29 14.25
N LEU A 503 2.86 20.82 13.17
CA LEU A 503 3.82 19.70 13.19
C LEU A 503 5.10 20.03 12.42
N PRO A 504 5.85 21.05 12.86
CA PRO A 504 7.02 21.55 12.12
C PRO A 504 8.19 20.56 12.04
N ASN A 505 8.22 19.53 12.90
CA ASN A 505 9.26 18.51 12.94
C ASN A 505 8.93 17.25 12.12
N ALA A 506 7.70 17.11 11.62
CA ALA A 506 7.29 15.91 10.92
C ALA A 506 8.10 15.77 9.62
N THR A 507 8.68 14.58 9.43
CA THR A 507 9.45 14.18 8.23
C THR A 507 8.85 12.95 7.56
N GLY A 508 8.11 12.13 8.30
CA GLY A 508 7.35 10.99 7.77
C GLY A 508 5.85 11.20 7.91
N MET A 509 5.11 10.89 6.86
CA MET A 509 3.65 10.97 6.85
C MET A 509 3.06 9.70 6.28
N THR A 510 2.19 9.04 7.05
CA THR A 510 1.50 7.84 6.58
C THR A 510 0.00 8.08 6.64
N VAL A 511 -0.69 7.87 5.52
CA VAL A 511 -2.15 7.93 5.44
C VAL A 511 -2.70 6.57 5.07
N ARG A 512 -3.78 6.15 5.74
CA ARG A 512 -4.43 4.88 5.47
C ARG A 512 -5.91 4.93 5.78
N ASN A 513 -6.74 4.54 4.82
CA ASN A 513 -8.15 4.26 5.06
C ASN A 513 -8.27 2.86 5.69
N ILE A 514 -8.56 2.80 6.99
CA ILE A 514 -8.71 1.55 7.74
C ILE A 514 -10.17 1.11 7.88
N SER A 515 -11.12 1.85 7.27
CA SER A 515 -12.59 1.68 7.38
C SER A 515 -13.00 0.33 7.97
N ALA A 516 -13.49 0.38 9.21
CA ALA A 516 -13.75 -0.81 10.02
C ALA A 516 -15.09 -0.67 10.76
N VAL A 517 -15.71 -1.81 11.07
CA VAL A 517 -16.84 -1.91 11.99
C VAL A 517 -16.36 -2.58 13.26
N TYR A 518 -16.66 -1.95 14.40
CA TYR A 518 -16.33 -2.46 15.74
C TYR A 518 -17.61 -2.97 16.43
N PRO A 519 -18.03 -4.23 16.19
CA PRO A 519 -19.19 -4.79 16.88
C PRO A 519 -18.92 -4.91 18.38
N VAL A 520 -19.91 -4.55 19.21
CA VAL A 520 -19.80 -4.64 20.68
C VAL A 520 -19.53 -6.10 21.08
N GLY A 521 -18.34 -6.36 21.63
CA GLY A 521 -17.92 -7.70 22.05
C GLY A 521 -17.56 -8.66 20.91
N GLY A 522 -17.38 -8.16 19.68
CA GLY A 522 -16.95 -8.94 18.52
C GLY A 522 -15.58 -8.54 17.98
N THR A 523 -15.11 -9.26 16.97
CA THR A 523 -13.87 -8.93 16.24
C THR A 523 -14.13 -7.73 15.33
N ALA A 524 -13.21 -6.76 15.31
CA ALA A 524 -13.29 -5.66 14.35
C ALA A 524 -13.10 -6.21 12.93
N THR A 525 -13.99 -5.85 12.01
CA THR A 525 -13.91 -6.28 10.61
C THR A 525 -13.77 -5.08 9.70
N ASN A 526 -13.19 -5.24 8.52
CA ASN A 526 -13.26 -4.18 7.52
C ASN A 526 -14.71 -3.84 7.16
N ASN A 527 -14.91 -2.58 6.77
CA ASN A 527 -16.17 -2.04 6.32
C ASN A 527 -16.08 -1.66 4.83
N ALA A 528 -17.21 -1.68 4.14
CA ALA A 528 -17.29 -1.38 2.71
C ALA A 528 -17.31 0.13 2.39
N GLU A 529 -16.63 0.51 1.30
CA GLU A 529 -16.96 1.61 0.37
C GLU A 529 -17.15 3.02 0.96
N ALA A 530 -16.40 3.37 2.00
CA ALA A 530 -16.51 4.68 2.61
C ALA A 530 -15.34 5.59 2.22
N ALA A 531 -15.66 6.66 1.48
CA ALA A 531 -14.68 7.64 1.03
C ALA A 531 -14.01 8.37 2.21
N THR A 532 -12.68 8.45 2.15
CA THR A 532 -11.87 9.19 3.11
C THR A 532 -11.00 10.21 2.41
N THR A 533 -10.99 11.43 2.95
CA THR A 533 -10.09 12.49 2.51
C THR A 533 -9.08 12.81 3.61
N PHE A 534 -7.80 12.79 3.25
CA PHE A 534 -6.68 13.26 4.05
C PHE A 534 -6.26 14.64 3.54
N THR A 535 -6.58 15.67 4.31
CA THR A 535 -6.23 17.06 3.97
C THR A 535 -4.97 17.47 4.72
N LEU A 536 -3.91 17.75 3.97
CA LEU A 536 -2.57 18.02 4.47
C LEU A 536 -2.23 19.48 4.15
N LEU A 537 -2.39 20.36 5.13
CA LEU A 537 -2.29 21.81 4.97
C LEU A 537 -0.90 22.31 5.36
N ASP A 538 -0.49 23.41 4.73
CA ASP A 538 0.74 24.17 5.05
C ASP A 538 2.01 23.31 5.15
N MET A 539 2.14 22.36 4.22
CA MET A 539 3.29 21.47 4.15
C MET A 539 4.56 22.21 3.71
N THR A 540 5.69 21.94 4.37
CA THR A 540 7.01 22.31 3.81
C THR A 540 7.31 21.48 2.56
N ALA A 541 8.24 21.93 1.71
CA ALA A 541 8.64 21.18 0.52
C ALA A 541 9.15 19.75 0.86
N ALA A 542 9.84 19.58 2.00
CA ALA A 542 10.31 18.28 2.45
C ALA A 542 9.15 17.36 2.88
N GLN A 543 8.16 17.91 3.60
CA GLN A 543 6.96 17.15 4.00
C GLN A 543 6.11 16.77 2.80
N ALA A 544 5.92 17.69 1.85
CA ALA A 544 5.14 17.46 0.64
C ALA A 544 5.72 16.33 -0.24
N ALA A 545 7.04 16.14 -0.19
CA ALA A 545 7.74 15.06 -0.89
C ALA A 545 7.72 13.70 -0.14
N ALA A 546 7.20 13.63 1.09
CA ALA A 546 7.36 12.49 2.00
C ALA A 546 6.01 11.89 2.45
N ILE A 547 5.00 11.90 1.57
CA ILE A 547 3.70 11.30 1.84
C ILE A 547 3.79 9.80 1.51
N THR A 548 3.35 8.95 2.43
CA THR A 548 3.17 7.51 2.20
C THR A 548 1.70 7.18 2.33
N ILE A 549 1.16 6.49 1.33
CA ILE A 549 -0.18 5.93 1.37
C ILE A 549 -0.06 4.40 1.40
N GLN A 550 -0.83 3.75 2.25
CA GLN A 550 -0.89 2.29 2.29
C GLN A 550 -2.26 1.83 1.79
N HIS A 551 -2.29 0.69 1.08
CA HIS A 551 -3.55 0.07 0.67
C HIS A 551 -4.54 -0.01 1.85
N ALA A 552 -5.77 0.40 1.56
CA ALA A 552 -6.88 0.34 2.49
C ALA A 552 -7.25 -1.11 2.85
N THR A 553 -8.26 -1.29 3.70
CA THR A 553 -8.87 -2.62 3.91
C THR A 553 -9.61 -3.11 2.65
N THR A 554 -9.90 -4.42 2.54
CA THR A 554 -10.55 -4.97 1.34
C THR A 554 -11.87 -4.26 1.04
N GLY A 555 -12.12 -3.96 -0.23
CA GLY A 555 -13.29 -3.22 -0.71
C GLY A 555 -13.15 -1.69 -0.58
N ASN A 556 -11.94 -1.18 -0.30
CA ASN A 556 -11.65 0.25 -0.23
C ASN A 556 -10.57 0.69 -1.25
N GLY A 557 -10.45 -0.02 -2.37
CA GLY A 557 -9.48 0.26 -3.45
C GLY A 557 -9.95 1.22 -4.55
N GLN A 558 -11.09 1.89 -4.41
CA GLN A 558 -11.59 2.84 -5.41
C GLN A 558 -10.82 4.17 -5.40
N VAL A 559 -10.70 4.83 -6.55
CA VAL A 559 -10.11 6.19 -6.66
C VAL A 559 -10.78 7.22 -5.74
N GLY A 560 -12.09 7.08 -5.49
CA GLY A 560 -12.85 7.94 -4.57
C GLY A 560 -12.73 7.54 -3.10
N ASN A 561 -12.24 6.33 -2.79
CA ASN A 561 -12.17 5.83 -1.42
C ASN A 561 -10.97 6.39 -0.64
N ASN A 562 -9.91 6.75 -1.36
CA ASN A 562 -8.69 7.32 -0.81
C ASN A 562 -8.37 8.61 -1.54
N VAL A 563 -8.55 9.76 -0.88
CA VAL A 563 -8.27 11.07 -1.44
C VAL A 563 -7.20 11.77 -0.61
N ILE A 564 -6.08 12.11 -1.25
CA ILE A 564 -5.04 12.97 -0.65
C ILE A 564 -5.22 14.38 -1.19
N VAL A 565 -5.37 15.35 -0.30
CA VAL A 565 -5.29 16.77 -0.62
C VAL A 565 -3.99 17.31 -0.03
N ALA A 566 -2.97 17.48 -0.86
CA ALA A 566 -1.66 17.99 -0.46
C ALA A 566 -1.55 19.48 -0.77
N ALA A 567 -1.38 20.31 0.27
CA ALA A 567 -1.24 21.75 0.15
C ALA A 567 0.13 22.23 0.66
N VAL A 568 0.98 22.74 -0.23
CA VAL A 568 2.27 23.32 0.16
C VAL A 568 2.09 24.72 0.76
N LYS A 569 2.90 25.03 1.77
CA LYS A 569 2.92 26.33 2.45
C LYS A 569 3.46 27.45 1.57
N ALA A 570 4.55 27.17 0.86
CA ALA A 570 5.24 28.14 0.02
C ALA A 570 5.16 27.68 -1.42
N ASN A 571 4.57 28.54 -2.26
CA ASN A 571 4.50 28.33 -3.70
C ASN A 571 5.78 28.83 -4.37
N THR A 572 6.51 27.94 -5.03
CA THR A 572 7.71 28.21 -5.82
C THR A 572 7.52 27.71 -7.25
N ALA A 573 8.39 28.12 -8.18
CA ALA A 573 8.28 27.67 -9.58
C ALA A 573 8.72 26.19 -9.81
N SER A 574 8.92 25.42 -8.74
CA SER A 574 9.41 24.03 -8.79
C SER A 574 8.94 23.23 -7.59
N ASP A 575 7.68 23.41 -7.17
CA ASP A 575 7.15 22.67 -6.04
C ASP A 575 6.96 21.19 -6.40
N THR A 576 7.13 20.31 -5.41
CA THR A 576 7.02 18.86 -5.59
C THR A 576 6.10 18.26 -4.54
N VAL A 577 5.16 17.43 -4.98
CA VAL A 577 4.42 16.51 -4.11
C VAL A 577 4.84 15.07 -4.43
N GLY A 578 5.27 14.35 -3.41
CA GLY A 578 5.76 12.98 -3.50
C GLY A 578 4.88 12.02 -2.71
N VAL A 579 4.41 10.96 -3.37
CA VAL A 579 3.59 9.91 -2.77
C VAL A 579 4.28 8.56 -2.96
N THR A 580 4.60 7.88 -1.86
CA THR A 580 4.98 6.47 -1.87
C THR A 580 3.74 5.61 -1.66
N ILE A 581 3.47 4.71 -2.59
CA ILE A 581 2.45 3.68 -2.47
C ILE A 581 3.11 2.49 -1.76
N ALA A 582 2.67 2.22 -0.55
CA ALA A 582 3.22 1.17 0.30
C ALA A 582 2.30 -0.04 0.36
N GLU A 583 2.91 -1.23 0.32
CA GLU A 583 2.25 -2.52 0.50
C GLU A 583 1.29 -2.53 1.70
N GLY A 584 0.06 -3.01 1.49
CA GLY A 584 -0.93 -3.21 2.54
C GLY A 584 -1.57 -4.60 2.46
N THR A 585 -1.93 -5.19 3.59
CA THR A 585 -2.55 -6.53 3.58
C THR A 585 -4.05 -6.45 3.29
N ASN A 586 -4.46 -6.96 2.13
CA ASN A 586 -5.84 -7.00 1.67
C ASN A 586 -6.02 -8.10 0.58
N VAL A 587 -7.20 -8.22 -0.03
CA VAL A 587 -7.44 -9.15 -1.16
C VAL A 587 -7.86 -8.45 -2.45
N ASP A 588 -7.90 -7.12 -2.46
CA ASP A 588 -8.21 -6.35 -3.65
C ASP A 588 -7.03 -6.50 -4.64
N PRO A 589 -7.33 -6.70 -5.92
CA PRO A 589 -6.29 -6.78 -6.95
C PRO A 589 -5.70 -5.42 -7.31
N ARG A 590 -6.26 -4.32 -6.77
CA ARG A 590 -5.95 -2.94 -7.17
C ARG A 590 -6.00 -2.00 -6.01
N PHE A 591 -5.08 -1.05 -6.05
CA PHE A 591 -5.12 0.12 -5.20
C PHE A 591 -5.23 1.40 -6.00
N ASN A 592 -6.39 2.03 -5.95
CA ASN A 592 -6.59 3.30 -6.64
C ASN A 592 -6.86 4.42 -5.65
N PHE A 593 -6.38 5.63 -5.98
CA PHE A 593 -6.57 6.80 -5.15
C PHE A 593 -6.57 8.09 -5.97
N THR A 594 -7.09 9.15 -5.38
CA THR A 594 -7.07 10.49 -5.95
C THR A 594 -6.01 11.33 -5.26
N LEU A 595 -5.14 11.96 -6.06
CA LEU A 595 -4.20 12.97 -5.60
C LEU A 595 -4.64 14.35 -6.09
N THR A 596 -5.03 15.18 -5.13
CA THR A 596 -5.31 16.59 -5.34
C THR A 596 -4.19 17.43 -4.76
N THR A 597 -3.59 18.27 -5.60
CA THR A 597 -2.59 19.25 -5.16
C THR A 597 -3.21 20.63 -5.08
N THR A 598 -2.81 21.47 -4.13
CA THR A 598 -3.24 22.87 -4.07
C THR A 598 -2.16 23.71 -3.38
N THR A 599 -2.30 25.03 -3.42
CA THR A 599 -1.42 25.95 -2.67
C THR A 599 -2.18 26.59 -1.53
N ALA A 600 -1.55 26.68 -0.36
CA ALA A 600 -1.96 27.44 0.83
C ALA A 600 -3.48 27.43 1.12
N ASN A 601 -3.90 26.64 2.10
CA ASN A 601 -5.23 26.80 2.67
C ASN A 601 -5.18 26.72 4.20
N THR A 602 -5.33 27.86 4.88
CA THR A 602 -5.61 27.90 6.31
C THR A 602 -6.87 27.07 6.57
N ALA A 603 -6.98 26.38 7.71
CA ALA A 603 -8.15 25.56 8.12
C ALA A 603 -9.55 26.26 8.08
N THR A 604 -9.65 27.52 7.64
CA THR A 604 -10.87 28.36 7.65
C THR A 604 -11.40 28.81 6.27
N ALA A 605 -10.75 28.50 5.14
CA ALA A 605 -11.22 28.91 3.81
C ALA A 605 -11.66 27.69 2.94
N PRO A 606 -12.95 27.51 2.60
CA PRO A 606 -13.41 26.33 1.86
C PRO A 606 -13.14 26.38 0.34
N THR A 607 -12.38 27.36 -0.16
CA THR A 607 -12.16 27.54 -1.60
C THR A 607 -10.72 27.17 -1.93
N ALA A 608 -10.54 25.97 -2.51
CA ALA A 608 -9.27 25.52 -3.05
C ALA A 608 -8.72 26.59 -4.01
N GLY A 609 -7.53 27.13 -3.71
CA GLY A 609 -6.76 27.86 -4.71
C GLY A 609 -6.45 26.93 -5.87
N SER A 610 -6.40 27.47 -7.10
CA SER A 610 -5.90 26.71 -8.25
C SER A 610 -4.48 26.22 -7.91
N SER A 611 -4.21 24.92 -8.11
CA SER A 611 -2.87 24.36 -7.88
C SER A 611 -1.82 25.10 -8.71
N THR A 612 -0.60 25.14 -8.19
CA THR A 612 0.60 25.53 -8.94
C THR A 612 1.74 24.56 -8.62
N ILE A 613 1.41 23.29 -8.34
CA ILE A 613 2.45 22.29 -8.11
C ILE A 613 2.91 21.78 -9.46
N GLU A 614 4.16 22.05 -9.82
CA GLU A 614 4.70 21.65 -11.12
C GLU A 614 5.15 20.20 -11.17
N ASN A 615 5.65 19.63 -10.06
CA ASN A 615 6.26 18.30 -10.04
C ASN A 615 5.47 17.31 -9.18
N ILE A 616 5.34 16.08 -9.68
CA ILE A 616 4.76 14.95 -8.96
C ILE A 616 5.78 13.82 -8.94
N THR A 617 5.91 13.14 -7.81
CA THR A 617 6.68 11.90 -7.70
C THR A 617 5.77 10.82 -7.13
N ILE A 618 5.68 9.68 -7.82
CA ILE A 618 4.99 8.49 -7.33
C ILE A 618 6.02 7.37 -7.25
N THR A 619 6.17 6.79 -6.06
CA THR A 619 6.99 5.61 -5.86
C THR A 619 6.08 4.44 -5.53
N ASP A 620 5.96 3.51 -6.46
CA ASP A 620 5.17 2.30 -6.27
C ASP A 620 6.02 1.21 -5.58
N SER A 621 5.63 0.79 -4.39
CA SER A 621 6.28 -0.28 -3.64
C SER A 621 5.27 -1.32 -3.15
N ASP A 622 4.05 -1.31 -3.67
CA ASP A 622 3.05 -2.33 -3.37
C ASP A 622 3.06 -3.46 -4.42
N SER A 623 2.13 -4.40 -4.27
CA SER A 623 2.08 -5.62 -5.06
C SER A 623 0.95 -5.64 -6.08
N GLU A 624 0.13 -4.59 -6.07
CA GLU A 624 -1.12 -4.42 -6.78
C GLU A 624 -0.91 -3.62 -8.07
N SER A 625 -1.96 -3.54 -8.89
CA SER A 625 -2.02 -2.53 -9.94
C SER A 625 -2.64 -1.25 -9.40
N ASN A 626 -2.09 -0.11 -9.82
CA ASN A 626 -2.40 1.20 -9.29
C ASN A 626 -3.03 2.10 -10.34
N SER A 627 -4.09 2.84 -9.98
CA SER A 627 -4.60 3.96 -10.79
C SER A 627 -4.66 5.23 -9.95
N VAL A 628 -4.05 6.30 -10.44
CA VAL A 628 -3.92 7.55 -9.69
C VAL A 628 -4.58 8.69 -10.44
N LEU A 629 -5.70 9.19 -9.90
CA LEU A 629 -6.40 10.33 -10.46
C LEU A 629 -5.70 11.63 -10.06
N LEU A 630 -5.18 12.38 -11.04
CA LEU A 630 -4.56 13.70 -10.83
C LEU A 630 -5.55 14.81 -11.18
N THR A 631 -6.23 15.40 -10.19
CA THR A 631 -7.35 16.35 -10.44
C THR A 631 -6.92 17.73 -10.98
N ASN A 632 -5.69 18.16 -10.73
CA ASN A 632 -5.12 19.44 -11.19
C ASN A 632 -4.01 19.23 -12.24
N PHE A 633 -4.21 18.25 -13.13
CA PHE A 633 -3.21 17.79 -14.08
C PHE A 633 -2.65 18.87 -15.01
N ASP A 634 -3.43 19.93 -15.30
CA ASP A 634 -3.00 21.05 -16.15
C ASP A 634 -1.93 21.93 -15.49
N LYS A 635 -1.71 21.77 -14.19
CA LYS A 635 -0.71 22.52 -13.41
C LYS A 635 0.62 21.81 -13.29
N HIS A 636 0.64 20.50 -13.52
CA HIS A 636 1.83 19.65 -13.47
C HIS A 636 2.69 19.84 -14.74
N THR A 637 3.27 21.04 -14.88
CA THR A 637 4.07 21.44 -16.05
C THR A 637 5.56 21.13 -15.93
N GLY A 638 6.01 20.67 -14.75
CA GLY A 638 7.39 20.32 -14.47
C GLY A 638 7.68 18.86 -14.80
N THR A 639 8.08 18.10 -13.77
CA THR A 639 8.45 16.68 -13.88
C THR A 639 7.45 15.79 -13.18
N ILE A 640 6.94 14.78 -13.87
CA ILE A 640 6.24 13.64 -13.29
C ILE A 640 7.24 12.49 -13.25
N THR A 641 7.55 12.00 -12.05
CA THR A 641 8.51 10.90 -11.85
C THR A 641 7.75 9.69 -11.32
N LEU A 642 7.92 8.54 -11.99
CA LEU A 642 7.36 7.24 -11.57
C LEU A 642 8.53 6.27 -11.33
N THR A 643 8.52 5.56 -10.22
CA THR A 643 9.58 4.61 -9.86
C THR A 643 9.05 3.42 -9.08
N GLY A 644 9.66 2.25 -9.27
CA GLY A 644 9.32 1.05 -8.52
C GLY A 644 8.41 0.11 -9.31
N GLY A 645 7.30 -0.29 -8.70
CA GLY A 645 6.31 -1.21 -9.26
C GLY A 645 6.84 -2.63 -9.46
N ARG A 646 5.97 -3.48 -10.02
CA ARG A 646 6.23 -4.91 -10.21
C ARG A 646 5.87 -5.34 -11.63
N ALA A 647 6.74 -6.13 -12.24
CA ALA A 647 6.48 -6.69 -13.56
C ALA A 647 5.15 -7.49 -13.57
N GLY A 648 4.28 -7.17 -14.53
CA GLY A 648 2.95 -7.76 -14.66
C GLY A 648 1.83 -7.01 -13.93
N THR A 649 2.14 -5.93 -13.19
CA THR A 649 1.16 -4.93 -12.73
C THR A 649 1.24 -3.68 -13.59
N TYR A 650 0.43 -2.66 -13.29
CA TYR A 650 0.44 -1.37 -13.99
C TYR A 650 0.31 -0.19 -13.03
N ILE A 651 0.80 0.98 -13.48
CA ILE A 651 0.45 2.29 -12.93
C ILE A 651 -0.26 3.12 -14.01
N ASN A 652 -1.53 3.45 -13.76
CA ASN A 652 -2.39 4.16 -14.71
C ASN A 652 -2.63 5.61 -14.26
N LEU A 653 -2.32 6.58 -15.14
CA LEU A 653 -2.65 8.00 -14.98
C LEU A 653 -3.67 8.50 -16.03
N ASP A 654 -4.14 7.63 -16.92
CA ASP A 654 -5.20 7.89 -17.91
C ASP A 654 -6.59 7.63 -17.27
N LEU A 655 -7.16 8.69 -16.69
CA LEU A 655 -8.43 8.68 -15.96
C LEU A 655 -9.23 9.96 -16.23
N ASP A 656 -10.56 9.89 -16.09
CA ASP A 656 -11.45 11.04 -16.16
C ASP A 656 -11.69 11.69 -14.78
N THR A 657 -11.54 13.01 -14.66
CA THR A 657 -11.77 13.74 -13.39
C THR A 657 -13.24 13.96 -13.03
N ALA A 658 -14.19 13.72 -13.94
CA ALA A 658 -15.61 13.96 -13.71
C ALA A 658 -16.44 12.70 -13.45
N GLY A 659 -15.82 11.51 -13.45
CA GLY A 659 -16.54 10.25 -13.29
C GLY A 659 -17.50 9.96 -14.44
N ALA A 660 -17.17 10.43 -15.65
CA ALA A 660 -17.91 10.13 -16.85
C ALA A 660 -17.95 8.62 -17.04
N ASP A 661 -19.16 8.08 -16.92
CA ASP A 661 -19.42 6.68 -17.17
C ASP A 661 -19.31 6.38 -18.67
N VAL A 662 -18.09 6.08 -19.13
CA VAL A 662 -17.83 5.59 -20.49
C VAL A 662 -18.44 4.19 -20.72
N THR A 663 -18.97 3.52 -19.70
CA THR A 663 -19.60 2.19 -19.83
C THR A 663 -21.01 2.23 -20.41
N ALA A 664 -21.60 3.41 -20.57
CA ALA A 664 -22.79 3.59 -21.43
C ALA A 664 -22.53 3.16 -22.89
N ASN A 665 -21.25 2.94 -23.27
CA ASN A 665 -20.80 2.36 -24.54
C ASN A 665 -20.41 0.87 -24.51
N ALA A 666 -20.61 0.15 -23.41
CA ALA A 666 -20.06 -1.21 -23.23
C ALA A 666 -20.80 -2.35 -23.99
N SER A 667 -21.73 -2.07 -24.91
CA SER A 667 -22.27 -3.16 -25.75
C SER A 667 -21.19 -3.63 -26.73
N GLY A 668 -20.86 -4.92 -26.71
CA GLY A 668 -19.82 -5.49 -27.57
C GLY A 668 -18.45 -5.67 -26.93
N THR A 669 -18.20 -5.09 -25.74
CA THR A 669 -16.90 -5.20 -25.05
C THR A 669 -16.70 -6.52 -24.27
N GLY A 670 -17.62 -7.48 -24.42
CA GLY A 670 -17.66 -8.76 -23.71
C GLY A 670 -17.81 -8.68 -22.17
N VAL A 671 -17.99 -7.47 -21.62
CA VAL A 671 -18.37 -7.24 -20.22
C VAL A 671 -19.90 -7.13 -20.15
N ALA A 672 -20.54 -7.83 -19.21
CA ALA A 672 -22.00 -7.79 -19.09
C ALA A 672 -22.47 -6.35 -18.75
N PRO A 673 -23.50 -5.80 -19.43
CA PRO A 673 -24.05 -4.49 -19.08
C PRO A 673 -24.41 -4.42 -17.58
N GLY A 674 -23.79 -3.49 -16.85
CA GLY A 674 -23.94 -3.33 -15.39
C GLY A 674 -22.97 -4.11 -14.51
N ALA A 675 -21.96 -4.79 -15.09
CA ALA A 675 -20.85 -5.39 -14.33
C ALA A 675 -19.82 -4.36 -13.86
N LEU A 676 -19.78 -3.18 -14.50
CA LEU A 676 -19.03 -2.01 -14.05
C LEU A 676 -19.99 -1.10 -13.28
N ALA A 677 -19.58 -0.62 -12.10
CA ALA A 677 -20.41 0.26 -11.27
C ALA A 677 -20.64 1.61 -11.98
N ALA A 678 -21.77 2.28 -11.73
CA ALA A 678 -21.97 3.63 -12.27
C ALA A 678 -20.96 4.62 -11.67
N GLY A 679 -20.30 5.42 -12.50
CA GLY A 679 -19.37 6.48 -12.06
C GLY A 679 -17.89 6.07 -11.99
N VAL A 680 -17.44 5.06 -12.74
CA VAL A 680 -16.01 4.70 -12.82
C VAL A 680 -15.22 5.74 -13.62
N GLN A 681 -14.07 6.21 -13.11
CA GLN A 681 -13.20 7.21 -13.75
C GLN A 681 -12.21 6.53 -14.72
N GLN A 682 -12.66 6.14 -15.91
CA GLN A 682 -11.86 5.33 -16.84
C GLN A 682 -11.21 6.17 -17.95
N GLY A 683 -10.04 5.75 -18.44
CA GLY A 683 -9.40 6.23 -19.67
C GLY A 683 -9.55 5.29 -20.88
N LEU A 684 -8.64 5.39 -21.84
CA LEU A 684 -8.63 4.67 -23.14
C LEU A 684 -8.81 3.17 -23.01
N LEU A 685 -8.04 2.54 -22.12
CA LEU A 685 -8.02 1.09 -21.97
C LEU A 685 -9.16 0.57 -21.08
N GLY A 686 -10.00 1.46 -20.54
CA GLY A 686 -11.12 1.10 -19.68
C GLY A 686 -10.70 0.27 -18.45
N LEU A 687 -9.53 0.57 -17.87
CA LEU A 687 -9.03 -0.10 -16.67
C LEU A 687 -9.82 0.34 -15.45
N ASN A 688 -10.51 -0.60 -14.81
CA ASN A 688 -11.41 -0.33 -13.68
C ASN A 688 -10.76 0.37 -12.47
N THR A 689 -11.34 1.50 -12.06
CA THR A 689 -10.94 2.30 -10.90
C THR A 689 -11.76 2.07 -9.63
N ASP A 690 -12.65 1.06 -9.60
CA ASP A 690 -13.48 0.66 -8.45
C ASP A 690 -12.80 -0.39 -7.53
N GLY A 691 -11.52 -0.65 -7.75
CA GLY A 691 -10.75 -1.63 -6.95
C GLY A 691 -10.95 -3.10 -7.38
N LEU A 692 -11.91 -3.41 -8.26
CA LEU A 692 -12.11 -4.77 -8.80
C LEU A 692 -11.22 -5.02 -10.04
N ALA A 693 -10.91 -6.29 -10.31
CA ALA A 693 -10.15 -6.71 -11.51
C ALA A 693 -11.01 -6.89 -12.78
N VAL A 694 -12.10 -6.15 -12.92
CA VAL A 694 -13.00 -6.26 -14.09
C VAL A 694 -12.66 -5.17 -15.08
N ASP A 695 -11.77 -5.45 -16.04
CA ASP A 695 -11.43 -4.53 -17.14
C ASP A 695 -12.25 -4.79 -18.40
N LEU A 696 -12.11 -3.89 -19.37
CA LEU A 696 -12.35 -4.23 -20.77
C LEU A 696 -11.47 -5.40 -21.20
N LEU A 697 -11.94 -6.14 -22.19
CA LEU A 697 -11.16 -7.22 -22.77
C LEU A 697 -9.92 -6.67 -23.47
N THR A 698 -8.83 -7.43 -23.38
CA THR A 698 -7.56 -7.06 -24.02
C THR A 698 -7.76 -6.81 -25.51
N GLY A 699 -7.22 -5.69 -26.00
CA GLY A 699 -7.36 -5.26 -27.39
C GLY A 699 -8.43 -4.19 -27.60
N SER A 700 -9.39 -4.07 -26.69
CA SER A 700 -10.41 -3.02 -26.74
C SER A 700 -9.89 -1.65 -26.28
N ALA A 701 -10.34 -0.59 -26.93
CA ALA A 701 -10.06 0.79 -26.56
C ALA A 701 -11.30 1.68 -26.72
N ILE A 702 -11.41 2.73 -25.90
CA ILE A 702 -12.49 3.72 -25.92
C ILE A 702 -11.90 5.09 -26.15
N ASP A 703 -12.34 5.78 -27.19
CA ASP A 703 -11.98 7.19 -27.40
C ASP A 703 -12.63 8.10 -26.34
N VAL A 704 -11.76 8.82 -25.63
CA VAL A 704 -12.09 9.82 -24.62
C VAL A 704 -11.58 11.22 -25.02
N GLY A 705 -11.09 11.38 -26.25
CA GLY A 705 -10.59 12.61 -26.87
C GLY A 705 -11.59 13.77 -26.89
N ALA A 706 -12.89 13.49 -26.80
CA ALA A 706 -13.92 14.53 -26.67
C ALA A 706 -14.15 15.02 -25.23
N LEU A 707 -13.68 14.29 -24.22
CA LEU A 707 -13.92 14.61 -22.81
C LEU A 707 -12.92 15.65 -22.31
N ALA A 708 -13.40 16.85 -21.96
CA ALA A 708 -12.55 17.93 -21.42
C ALA A 708 -12.00 17.63 -20.02
N THR A 709 -12.56 16.63 -19.34
CA THR A 709 -12.25 16.23 -17.96
C THR A 709 -11.25 15.08 -17.89
N GLU A 710 -10.90 14.48 -19.03
CA GLU A 710 -9.84 13.48 -19.14
C GLU A 710 -8.46 14.08 -18.79
N VAL A 711 -7.70 13.36 -17.98
CA VAL A 711 -6.34 13.76 -17.56
C VAL A 711 -5.41 13.80 -18.78
N ARG A 712 -4.96 15.01 -19.14
CA ARG A 712 -3.98 15.25 -20.21
C ARG A 712 -2.77 15.97 -19.66
N LEU A 713 -1.72 15.22 -19.36
CA LEU A 713 -0.52 15.75 -18.72
C LEU A 713 0.22 16.72 -19.64
N GLN A 714 0.61 17.87 -19.07
CA GLN A 714 1.35 18.94 -19.77
C GLN A 714 2.79 19.07 -19.24
N ALA A 715 3.28 18.02 -18.57
CA ALA A 715 4.59 17.99 -17.94
C ALA A 715 5.71 18.15 -18.98
N ALA A 716 6.70 18.98 -18.67
CA ALA A 716 7.92 19.09 -19.45
C ALA A 716 8.69 17.77 -19.48
N THR A 717 8.61 16.99 -18.40
CA THR A 717 9.24 15.67 -18.31
C THR A 717 8.31 14.67 -17.64
N ILE A 718 8.16 13.50 -18.23
CA ILE A 718 7.60 12.30 -17.62
C ILE A 718 8.72 11.27 -17.60
N ASP A 719 9.23 10.94 -16.41
CA ASP A 719 10.33 10.01 -16.23
C ASP A 719 9.85 8.81 -15.41
N ALA A 720 9.55 7.73 -16.11
CA ALA A 720 9.23 6.40 -15.59
C ALA A 720 10.36 5.40 -15.89
N SER A 721 11.57 5.87 -16.19
CA SER A 721 12.69 4.98 -16.59
C SER A 721 13.15 4.00 -15.51
N ALA A 722 12.71 4.21 -14.26
CA ALA A 722 12.95 3.31 -13.13
C ALA A 722 11.69 2.56 -12.68
N GLU A 723 10.62 2.58 -13.48
CA GLU A 723 9.38 1.85 -13.26
C GLU A 723 9.47 0.46 -13.90
N ALA A 724 9.04 -0.58 -13.17
CA ALA A 724 9.03 -1.96 -13.62
C ALA A 724 7.63 -2.47 -13.97
N SER A 725 6.58 -1.78 -13.52
CA SER A 725 5.20 -2.01 -13.94
C SER A 725 4.93 -1.38 -15.30
N ASN A 726 3.80 -1.71 -15.92
CA ASN A 726 3.35 -1.06 -17.14
C ASN A 726 2.84 0.35 -16.82
N VAL A 727 3.36 1.38 -17.49
CA VAL A 727 2.97 2.78 -17.32
C VAL A 727 1.96 3.17 -18.38
N ILE A 728 0.84 3.76 -17.98
CA ILE A 728 -0.18 4.27 -18.90
C ILE A 728 -0.37 5.76 -18.64
N VAL A 729 -0.04 6.59 -19.64
CA VAL A 729 -0.15 8.04 -19.53
C VAL A 729 -0.74 8.67 -20.79
N ARG A 730 -1.57 9.69 -20.58
CA ARG A 730 -2.07 10.57 -21.64
C ARG A 730 -1.47 11.96 -21.52
N VAL A 731 -1.01 12.48 -22.65
CA VAL A 731 -0.32 13.77 -22.75
C VAL A 731 -1.00 14.70 -23.74
N SER A 732 -0.90 16.00 -23.46
CA SER A 732 -1.22 17.08 -24.41
C SER A 732 0.10 17.67 -24.92
N THR A 733 0.33 18.98 -24.78
CA THR A 733 1.58 19.65 -25.08
C THR A 733 2.04 20.42 -23.86
N ASN A 734 3.36 20.57 -23.69
CA ASN A 734 3.89 21.37 -22.59
C ASN A 734 3.67 22.86 -22.86
N VAL A 735 2.66 23.44 -22.20
CA VAL A 735 2.29 24.85 -22.33
C VAL A 735 3.34 25.82 -21.76
N ALA A 736 4.24 25.35 -20.90
CA ALA A 736 5.36 26.14 -20.39
C ALA A 736 6.51 26.26 -21.42
N SER A 737 6.49 25.43 -22.47
CA SER A 737 7.45 25.46 -23.57
C SER A 737 6.89 26.18 -24.79
N ALA A 738 7.63 27.15 -25.33
CA ALA A 738 7.22 27.87 -26.55
C ALA A 738 7.11 26.94 -27.79
N THR A 739 7.76 25.79 -27.75
CA THR A 739 7.71 24.76 -28.80
C THR A 739 6.82 23.57 -28.42
N GLY A 740 6.21 23.56 -27.24
CA GLY A 740 5.40 22.44 -26.76
C GLY A 740 6.19 21.22 -26.25
N ALA A 741 7.54 21.30 -26.27
CA ALA A 741 8.45 20.17 -26.05
C ALA A 741 8.25 19.39 -24.73
N GLN A 742 8.17 18.07 -24.83
CA GLN A 742 8.12 17.11 -23.72
C GLN A 742 9.25 16.07 -23.82
N VAL A 743 9.74 15.62 -22.67
CA VAL A 743 10.63 14.46 -22.55
C VAL A 743 9.88 13.35 -21.84
N ILE A 744 9.61 12.25 -22.51
CA ILE A 744 8.84 11.11 -22.01
C ILE A 744 9.75 9.88 -22.06
N LYS A 745 10.01 9.27 -20.91
CA LYS A 745 10.84 8.06 -20.79
C LYS A 745 10.11 7.02 -19.99
N MET A 746 9.97 5.84 -20.56
CA MET A 746 9.30 4.72 -19.93
C MET A 746 10.28 3.62 -19.51
N GLY A 747 9.76 2.60 -18.85
CA GLY A 747 10.48 1.72 -17.95
C GLY A 747 10.85 0.39 -18.59
N SER A 748 10.72 -0.68 -17.81
CA SER A 748 10.87 -2.06 -18.32
C SER A 748 9.52 -2.79 -18.51
N GLY A 749 8.41 -2.08 -18.32
CA GLY A 749 7.05 -2.60 -18.49
C GLY A 749 6.63 -2.59 -19.96
N ASN A 750 5.42 -3.05 -20.25
CA ASN A 750 4.78 -2.83 -21.55
C ASN A 750 3.99 -1.53 -21.47
N ASP A 751 4.64 -0.43 -21.83
CA ASP A 751 4.20 0.92 -21.54
C ASP A 751 3.29 1.47 -22.64
N THR A 752 2.36 2.35 -22.28
CA THR A 752 1.39 2.99 -23.19
C THR A 752 1.46 4.49 -23.07
N VAL A 753 1.85 5.17 -24.15
CA VAL A 753 1.95 6.64 -24.22
C VAL A 753 0.91 7.16 -25.21
N ILE A 754 -0.03 7.98 -24.71
CA ILE A 754 -1.16 8.46 -25.49
C ILE A 754 -0.99 9.95 -25.79
N PHE A 755 -0.76 10.28 -27.06
CA PHE A 755 -0.76 11.66 -27.55
C PHE A 755 -2.19 12.08 -27.91
N ASP A 756 -2.71 13.06 -27.16
CA ASP A 756 -4.09 13.54 -27.31
C ASP A 756 -4.20 15.06 -27.12
N ASN A 757 -3.41 15.82 -27.87
CA ASN A 757 -3.61 17.26 -27.96
C ASN A 757 -4.79 17.59 -28.89
N LEU A 758 -5.87 18.11 -28.31
CA LEU A 758 -7.12 18.36 -29.01
C LEU A 758 -6.98 19.40 -30.13
N ASN A 759 -7.62 19.15 -31.27
CA ASN A 759 -7.60 20.04 -32.45
C ASN A 759 -6.20 20.36 -32.99
N ASP A 760 -5.20 19.51 -32.74
CA ASP A 760 -3.85 19.63 -33.30
C ASP A 760 -3.64 18.58 -34.41
N THR A 761 -3.03 19.01 -35.52
CA THR A 761 -2.83 18.15 -36.70
C THR A 761 -1.75 17.09 -36.51
N ARG A 762 -1.19 16.92 -35.31
CA ARG A 762 -0.21 15.89 -34.95
C ARG A 762 -0.56 15.21 -33.62
N ALA A 763 -1.76 15.46 -33.08
CA ALA A 763 -2.17 15.04 -31.74
C ALA A 763 -1.20 15.45 -30.62
N GLY A 764 -0.34 16.46 -30.85
CA GLY A 764 0.67 16.92 -29.90
C GLY A 764 2.08 16.35 -30.10
N LEU A 765 2.28 15.32 -30.92
CA LEU A 765 3.61 14.78 -31.20
C LEU A 765 4.35 15.68 -32.19
N THR A 766 5.49 16.24 -31.79
CA THR A 766 6.31 17.14 -32.61
C THR A 766 7.77 16.75 -32.57
N ILE A 767 8.57 17.32 -33.50
CA ILE A 767 10.03 17.17 -33.50
C ILE A 767 10.71 17.67 -32.21
N SER A 768 10.02 18.46 -31.39
CA SER A 768 10.60 18.96 -30.14
C SER A 768 10.45 17.98 -28.99
N ASP A 769 9.59 16.98 -29.15
CA ASP A 769 9.35 15.95 -28.15
C ASP A 769 10.45 14.89 -28.22
N THR A 770 10.70 14.21 -27.12
CA THR A 770 11.59 13.04 -27.04
C THR A 770 10.84 11.96 -26.28
N VAL A 771 10.54 10.85 -26.96
CA VAL A 771 9.66 9.80 -26.44
C VAL A 771 10.39 8.47 -26.53
N SER A 772 10.53 7.77 -25.41
CA SER A 772 11.19 6.47 -25.33
C SER A 772 10.32 5.49 -24.55
N GLY A 773 9.94 4.37 -25.18
CA GLY A 773 9.18 3.28 -24.56
C GLY A 773 10.02 2.44 -23.58
N GLY A 774 11.34 2.47 -23.71
CA GLY A 774 12.22 1.74 -22.81
C GLY A 774 12.40 0.29 -23.26
N ALA A 775 12.23 -0.65 -22.34
CA ALA A 775 12.28 -2.07 -22.64
C ALA A 775 10.91 -2.69 -22.38
N GLY A 776 10.42 -3.55 -23.25
CA GLY A 776 9.06 -4.07 -23.12
C GLY A 776 8.48 -4.30 -24.49
N SER A 777 7.15 -4.39 -24.54
CA SER A 777 6.38 -4.27 -25.77
C SER A 777 5.54 -3.02 -25.65
N ASP A 778 6.04 -1.91 -26.18
CA ASP A 778 5.50 -0.59 -25.88
C ASP A 778 4.56 -0.10 -26.99
N THR A 779 3.53 0.65 -26.58
CA THR A 779 2.50 1.18 -27.47
C THR A 779 2.48 2.70 -27.47
N LEU A 780 2.69 3.29 -28.64
CA LEU A 780 2.46 4.71 -28.89
C LEU A 780 1.05 4.88 -29.45
N VAL A 781 0.17 5.50 -28.68
CA VAL A 781 -1.20 5.77 -29.10
C VAL A 781 -1.30 7.20 -29.65
N ILE A 782 -1.88 7.32 -30.83
CA ILE A 782 -2.25 8.59 -31.46
C ILE A 782 -3.77 8.68 -31.42
N ASP A 783 -4.28 9.50 -30.52
CA ASP A 783 -5.72 9.74 -30.36
C ASP A 783 -6.11 10.96 -31.20
N GLY A 784 -5.98 12.16 -30.64
CA GLY A 784 -6.33 13.40 -31.33
C GLY A 784 -7.85 13.56 -31.51
N ASN A 785 -8.28 14.74 -31.96
CA ASN A 785 -9.72 15.01 -32.06
C ASN A 785 -10.03 16.10 -33.10
N GLY A 786 -10.97 15.80 -34.01
CA GLY A 786 -11.66 16.77 -34.87
C GLY A 786 -10.88 17.31 -36.07
N VAL A 787 -9.60 16.97 -36.22
CA VAL A 787 -8.74 17.42 -37.34
C VAL A 787 -7.87 16.28 -37.84
N ASN A 788 -7.52 16.29 -39.13
CA ASN A 788 -6.63 15.28 -39.69
C ASN A 788 -5.26 15.32 -38.99
N VAL A 789 -4.81 14.15 -38.58
CA VAL A 789 -3.51 13.95 -37.96
C VAL A 789 -2.51 13.55 -39.04
N ASN A 790 -1.39 14.24 -39.12
CA ASN A 790 -0.34 14.06 -40.12
C ASN A 790 1.00 13.90 -39.41
N LEU A 791 1.59 12.71 -39.50
CA LEU A 791 2.85 12.37 -38.85
C LEU A 791 3.84 11.89 -39.91
N GLY A 792 5.06 12.39 -39.86
CA GLY A 792 6.12 12.00 -40.78
C GLY A 792 7.51 12.10 -40.18
N ALA A 793 8.51 12.26 -41.04
CA ALA A 793 9.92 12.20 -40.63
C ALA A 793 10.28 13.15 -39.47
N SER A 794 9.68 14.34 -39.40
CA SER A 794 9.93 15.29 -38.30
C SER A 794 9.45 14.76 -36.96
N GLU A 795 8.24 14.19 -36.91
CA GLU A 795 7.63 13.71 -35.67
C GLU A 795 8.28 12.42 -35.16
N TRP A 796 8.76 11.57 -36.07
CA TRP A 796 9.43 10.30 -35.71
C TRP A 796 10.87 10.45 -35.21
N THR A 797 11.50 11.61 -35.42
CA THR A 797 12.95 11.79 -35.22
C THR A 797 13.42 11.39 -33.82
N ASN A 798 12.60 11.62 -32.79
CA ASN A 798 12.95 11.35 -31.38
C ASN A 798 12.00 10.34 -30.72
N VAL A 799 11.41 9.43 -31.50
CA VAL A 799 10.57 8.33 -31.00
C VAL A 799 11.39 7.04 -31.03
N SER A 800 11.46 6.32 -29.91
CA SER A 800 12.29 5.12 -29.77
C SER A 800 11.65 4.06 -28.86
N GLY A 801 11.91 2.78 -29.14
CA GLY A 801 11.44 1.66 -28.33
C GLY A 801 9.93 1.49 -28.28
N PHE A 802 9.19 1.73 -29.38
CA PHE A 802 7.75 1.46 -29.47
C PHE A 802 7.42 0.47 -30.59
N GLU A 803 7.16 -0.79 -30.26
CA GLU A 803 6.88 -1.81 -31.29
C GLU A 803 5.51 -1.60 -31.95
N THR A 804 4.57 -0.95 -31.25
CA THR A 804 3.19 -0.76 -31.70
C THR A 804 2.81 0.73 -31.78
N ILE A 805 2.15 1.11 -32.87
CA ILE A 805 1.42 2.37 -33.02
C ILE A 805 -0.08 2.04 -33.03
N ARG A 806 -0.85 2.66 -32.14
CA ARG A 806 -2.32 2.53 -32.13
C ARG A 806 -2.96 3.85 -32.55
N LEU A 807 -3.96 3.78 -33.41
CA LEU A 807 -4.80 4.90 -33.85
C LEU A 807 -6.15 4.75 -33.14
N ALA A 808 -6.47 5.63 -32.20
CA ALA A 808 -7.58 5.43 -31.27
C ALA A 808 -8.80 6.33 -31.48
N GLY A 809 -8.62 7.48 -32.12
CA GLY A 809 -9.61 8.55 -32.16
C GLY A 809 -10.74 8.32 -33.17
N LEU A 810 -11.94 8.74 -32.78
CA LEU A 810 -13.17 8.57 -33.56
C LEU A 810 -13.57 9.88 -34.24
N GLY A 811 -14.10 9.79 -35.45
CA GLY A 811 -14.84 10.90 -36.07
C GLY A 811 -14.54 11.13 -37.54
N ALA A 812 -14.97 12.29 -38.04
CA ALA A 812 -14.85 12.68 -39.45
C ALA A 812 -13.48 13.33 -39.75
N PHE A 813 -12.39 12.69 -39.32
CA PHE A 813 -11.02 13.05 -39.68
C PHE A 813 -10.26 11.81 -40.16
N ALA A 814 -9.00 11.96 -40.51
CA ALA A 814 -8.15 10.86 -40.97
C ALA A 814 -6.73 10.94 -40.40
N TYR A 815 -6.10 9.78 -40.23
CA TYR A 815 -4.70 9.64 -39.91
C TYR A 815 -3.85 9.53 -41.17
N ASN A 816 -2.77 10.28 -41.26
CA ASN A 816 -1.83 10.25 -42.39
C ASN A 816 -0.43 10.01 -41.84
N LEU A 817 0.08 8.80 -42.01
CA LEU A 817 1.38 8.37 -41.48
C LEU A 817 2.34 8.17 -42.63
N THR A 818 3.41 8.96 -42.68
CA THR A 818 4.57 8.68 -43.55
C THR A 818 5.60 7.90 -42.74
N LEU A 819 5.77 6.62 -43.06
CA LEU A 819 6.74 5.76 -42.40
C LEU A 819 8.15 6.07 -42.89
N THR A 820 9.13 5.99 -42.00
CA THR A 820 10.56 6.18 -42.30
C THR A 820 11.39 4.99 -41.82
N ASN A 821 12.57 4.82 -42.40
CA ASN A 821 13.50 3.77 -41.94
C ASN A 821 13.92 4.01 -40.50
N ASP A 822 14.22 5.27 -40.14
CA ASP A 822 14.64 5.65 -38.78
C ASP A 822 13.56 5.31 -37.74
N LEU A 823 12.27 5.50 -38.07
CA LEU A 823 11.16 5.08 -37.21
C LEU A 823 11.23 3.57 -36.94
N ILE A 824 11.28 2.77 -38.00
CA ILE A 824 11.24 1.30 -37.87
C ILE A 824 12.51 0.77 -37.19
N ASP A 825 13.69 1.21 -37.60
CA ASP A 825 14.97 0.73 -37.06
C ASP A 825 15.11 1.00 -35.55
N THR A 826 14.50 2.09 -35.06
CA THR A 826 14.59 2.52 -33.65
C THR A 826 13.47 1.94 -32.78
N ASN A 827 12.42 1.35 -33.38
CA ASN A 827 11.19 0.99 -32.66
C ASN A 827 10.68 -0.43 -32.97
N GLY A 828 10.73 -0.88 -34.22
CA GLY A 828 10.23 -2.19 -34.64
C GLY A 828 11.33 -3.17 -35.09
N GLY A 829 12.59 -2.73 -35.06
CA GLY A 829 13.71 -3.46 -35.65
C GLY A 829 13.60 -3.52 -37.18
N ASP A 830 12.79 -4.42 -37.70
CA ASP A 830 12.46 -4.53 -39.13
C ASP A 830 10.97 -4.37 -39.44
N MET A 831 10.08 -4.36 -38.43
CA MET A 831 8.64 -4.19 -38.61
C MET A 831 7.99 -3.44 -37.46
N ILE A 832 7.19 -2.41 -37.77
CA ILE A 832 6.32 -1.74 -36.79
C ILE A 832 4.88 -2.27 -36.92
N ALA A 833 4.20 -2.51 -35.80
CA ALA A 833 2.79 -2.86 -35.80
C ALA A 833 1.92 -1.60 -35.77
N ILE A 834 0.90 -1.52 -36.62
CA ILE A 834 -0.10 -0.46 -36.63
C ILE A 834 -1.47 -1.08 -36.36
N ILE A 835 -2.19 -0.54 -35.37
CA ILE A 835 -3.55 -0.97 -35.01
C ILE A 835 -4.47 0.22 -35.25
N ASN A 836 -5.39 0.10 -36.21
CA ASN A 836 -6.50 1.01 -36.45
C ASN A 836 -7.82 0.25 -36.29
N ASP A 837 -7.97 -0.28 -35.09
CA ASP A 837 -9.09 -1.10 -34.68
C ASP A 837 -9.17 -1.02 -33.14
N ASN A 838 -10.33 -0.59 -32.65
CA ASN A 838 -10.59 -0.39 -31.23
C ASN A 838 -11.30 -1.57 -30.59
N ASP A 839 -11.58 -2.66 -31.33
CA ASP A 839 -12.12 -3.89 -30.77
C ASP A 839 -11.65 -5.17 -31.48
N ALA A 840 -11.09 -6.12 -30.72
CA ALA A 840 -10.55 -7.35 -31.31
C ALA A 840 -11.61 -8.47 -31.48
N PHE A 841 -12.92 -8.16 -31.43
CA PHE A 841 -13.95 -9.21 -31.40
C PHE A 841 -14.33 -9.70 -32.79
N ASN A 842 -14.42 -8.76 -33.72
CA ASN A 842 -14.75 -8.97 -35.11
C ASN A 842 -13.57 -9.53 -35.93
N ASP A 843 -12.33 -9.48 -35.41
CA ASP A 843 -11.11 -10.20 -35.87
C ASP A 843 -11.24 -11.74 -36.00
N THR A 844 -12.35 -12.33 -35.52
CA THR A 844 -12.57 -13.78 -35.53
C THR A 844 -13.78 -14.16 -36.35
N ALA A 845 -13.63 -15.19 -37.18
CA ALA A 845 -14.68 -15.69 -38.05
C ALA A 845 -16.00 -15.98 -37.31
N SER A 846 -17.09 -15.38 -37.80
CA SER A 846 -18.47 -15.53 -37.36
C SER A 846 -18.76 -15.07 -35.92
N ASN A 847 -17.88 -14.26 -35.33
CA ASN A 847 -18.20 -13.53 -34.12
C ASN A 847 -19.19 -12.39 -34.40
N ALA A 848 -19.80 -11.85 -33.34
CA ALA A 848 -20.75 -10.76 -33.48
C ALA A 848 -20.06 -9.50 -34.03
N ASP A 849 -20.64 -8.92 -35.08
CA ASP A 849 -20.26 -7.60 -35.58
C ASP A 849 -20.53 -6.54 -34.49
N THR A 850 -19.52 -5.76 -34.13
CA THR A 850 -19.49 -4.83 -32.98
C THR A 850 -20.22 -3.50 -33.22
N VAL A 851 -20.79 -3.34 -34.42
CA VAL A 851 -21.60 -2.22 -34.97
C VAL A 851 -22.81 -1.75 -34.14
N THR A 852 -23.00 -2.21 -32.91
CA THR A 852 -24.01 -1.61 -32.05
C THR A 852 -23.55 -0.35 -31.32
N VAL A 853 -22.25 -0.01 -31.34
CA VAL A 853 -21.74 1.14 -30.58
C VAL A 853 -20.85 2.06 -31.39
N ALA A 854 -21.30 3.30 -31.56
CA ALA A 854 -20.60 4.36 -32.28
C ALA A 854 -19.24 4.78 -31.66
N SER A 855 -18.83 4.18 -30.54
CA SER A 855 -17.62 4.54 -29.79
C SER A 855 -16.38 3.71 -30.07
N HIS A 856 -16.49 2.72 -30.96
CA HIS A 856 -15.35 1.89 -31.36
C HIS A 856 -14.97 2.13 -32.83
N ALA A 857 -15.80 2.81 -33.61
CA ALA A 857 -15.53 3.12 -35.01
C ALA A 857 -14.39 4.15 -35.19
N VAL A 858 -13.19 3.66 -35.49
CA VAL A 858 -11.98 4.46 -35.71
C VAL A 858 -12.06 5.35 -36.96
N SER A 859 -11.09 6.28 -37.07
CA SER A 859 -10.93 7.14 -38.25
C SER A 859 -10.08 6.45 -39.33
N ALA A 860 -10.34 6.77 -40.60
CA ALA A 860 -9.58 6.19 -41.72
C ALA A 860 -8.09 6.56 -41.67
N ALA A 861 -7.22 5.67 -42.13
CA ALA A 861 -5.78 5.83 -42.15
C ALA A 861 -5.20 5.79 -43.58
N THR A 862 -4.19 6.63 -43.82
CA THR A 862 -3.31 6.55 -44.98
C THR A 862 -1.89 6.28 -44.51
N ILE A 863 -1.34 5.14 -44.92
CA ILE A 863 0.01 4.69 -44.59
C ILE A 863 0.90 4.83 -45.83
N ASP A 864 1.82 5.79 -45.80
CA ASP A 864 2.80 6.01 -46.86
C ASP A 864 4.13 5.33 -46.52
N ALA A 865 4.39 4.18 -47.15
CA ALA A 865 5.57 3.37 -46.96
C ALA A 865 6.66 3.61 -48.02
N ARG A 866 6.48 4.55 -48.95
CA ARG A 866 7.36 4.71 -50.14
C ARG A 866 8.82 4.98 -49.81
N THR A 867 9.11 5.53 -48.63
CA THR A 867 10.49 5.86 -48.22
C THR A 867 11.23 4.68 -47.57
N LEU A 868 10.53 3.56 -47.33
CA LEU A 868 11.09 2.39 -46.68
C LEU A 868 12.04 1.62 -47.60
N VAL A 869 13.15 1.15 -47.05
CA VAL A 869 14.03 0.18 -47.69
C VAL A 869 13.42 -1.22 -47.66
N ALA A 870 13.87 -2.11 -48.54
CA ALA A 870 13.34 -3.48 -48.64
C ALA A 870 13.49 -4.35 -47.38
N SER A 871 14.35 -3.97 -46.43
CA SER A 871 14.45 -4.68 -45.15
C SER A 871 13.28 -4.38 -44.22
N ASN A 872 12.71 -3.17 -44.31
CA ASN A 872 11.79 -2.61 -43.32
C ASN A 872 10.35 -2.70 -43.81
N SER A 873 9.43 -2.94 -42.89
CA SER A 873 8.03 -3.19 -43.19
C SER A 873 7.11 -2.73 -42.05
N PHE A 874 5.81 -2.97 -42.21
CA PHE A 874 4.81 -2.74 -41.17
C PHE A 874 3.75 -3.86 -41.19
N SER A 875 3.07 -4.02 -40.07
CA SER A 875 1.77 -4.69 -40.02
C SER A 875 0.64 -3.70 -39.80
N TYR A 876 -0.57 -4.03 -40.24
CA TYR A 876 -1.76 -3.21 -40.07
C TYR A 876 -2.97 -4.08 -39.72
N ASN A 877 -3.71 -3.73 -38.66
CA ASN A 877 -5.04 -4.26 -38.35
C ASN A 877 -6.07 -3.15 -38.51
N GLY A 878 -7.01 -3.31 -39.44
CA GLY A 878 -8.08 -2.35 -39.72
C GLY A 878 -9.44 -2.89 -39.27
N GLU A 879 -10.30 -1.97 -38.82
CA GLU A 879 -11.65 -2.25 -38.35
C GLU A 879 -12.53 -3.03 -39.36
N GLU A 880 -13.16 -4.12 -38.91
CA GLU A 880 -14.13 -4.89 -39.69
C GLU A 880 -15.58 -4.42 -39.57
N GLY A 881 -16.45 -5.04 -40.36
CA GLY A 881 -17.90 -4.87 -40.20
C GLY A 881 -18.34 -3.47 -40.62
N ALA A 882 -19.46 -2.99 -40.10
CA ALA A 882 -19.97 -1.66 -40.48
C ALA A 882 -19.19 -0.47 -39.88
N GLY A 883 -18.27 -0.71 -38.94
CA GLY A 883 -17.33 0.27 -38.42
C GLY A 883 -16.15 0.55 -39.37
N ARG A 884 -15.90 -0.37 -40.32
CA ARG A 884 -14.78 -0.33 -41.25
C ARG A 884 -14.53 1.04 -41.87
N THR A 885 -13.27 1.33 -42.03
CA THR A 885 -12.83 2.59 -42.62
C THR A 885 -12.44 2.41 -44.09
N ALA A 886 -12.00 3.49 -44.72
CA ALA A 886 -11.56 3.48 -46.12
C ALA A 886 -10.07 3.82 -46.13
N ASP A 887 -9.26 2.80 -45.88
CA ASP A 887 -7.84 2.92 -45.66
C ASP A 887 -7.04 2.95 -46.96
N ARG A 888 -5.84 3.51 -46.90
CA ARG A 888 -4.94 3.57 -48.05
C ARG A 888 -3.52 3.21 -47.68
N PHE A 889 -2.93 2.25 -48.39
CA PHE A 889 -1.55 1.82 -48.22
C PHE A 889 -0.76 2.15 -49.47
N ILE A 890 0.29 2.97 -49.35
CA ILE A 890 1.06 3.48 -50.48
C ILE A 890 2.45 2.85 -50.51
N PHE A 891 2.74 2.10 -51.57
CA PHE A 891 3.99 1.39 -51.79
C PHE A 891 4.78 1.93 -53.00
N ALA A 892 6.08 1.68 -52.96
CA ALA A 892 7.00 1.80 -54.09
C ALA A 892 7.57 0.40 -54.42
N ASP A 893 8.26 0.28 -55.55
CA ASP A 893 8.87 -1.00 -56.00
C ASP A 893 9.74 -1.68 -54.92
N ALA A 894 10.47 -0.90 -54.12
CA ALA A 894 11.38 -1.44 -53.11
C ALA A 894 10.67 -2.18 -51.94
N ASN A 895 9.42 -1.83 -51.64
CA ASN A 895 8.73 -2.28 -50.42
C ASN A 895 7.44 -3.09 -50.66
N ILE A 896 6.97 -3.22 -51.90
CA ILE A 896 5.98 -4.24 -52.27
C ILE A 896 6.68 -5.59 -52.54
N ASN A 897 7.15 -6.25 -51.47
CA ASN A 897 8.05 -7.40 -51.55
C ASN A 897 7.63 -8.60 -50.68
N GLY A 898 6.35 -8.64 -50.28
CA GLY A 898 5.77 -9.74 -49.48
C GLY A 898 5.97 -9.64 -47.97
N LYS A 899 6.66 -8.60 -47.47
CA LYS A 899 6.91 -8.42 -46.04
C LYS A 899 5.81 -7.67 -45.28
N ALA A 900 5.02 -6.85 -45.95
CA ALA A 900 3.92 -6.14 -45.29
C ALA A 900 2.83 -7.14 -44.91
N ILE A 901 2.31 -7.02 -43.68
CA ILE A 901 1.21 -7.85 -43.20
C ILE A 901 0.02 -6.92 -43.00
N ILE A 902 -0.93 -6.93 -43.91
CA ILE A 902 -2.05 -5.99 -43.88
C ILE A 902 -3.34 -6.76 -43.80
N ASP A 903 -4.14 -6.41 -42.81
CA ASP A 903 -5.57 -6.67 -42.78
C ASP A 903 -6.29 -5.31 -42.79
N GLY A 904 -6.92 -4.95 -43.92
CA GLY A 904 -7.66 -3.69 -44.02
C GLY A 904 -9.05 -3.72 -43.35
N GLY A 905 -9.47 -4.88 -42.86
CA GLY A 905 -10.78 -5.07 -42.26
C GLY A 905 -11.84 -5.54 -43.27
N ALA A 906 -12.36 -6.74 -43.05
CA ALA A 906 -13.39 -7.33 -43.89
C ALA A 906 -14.75 -6.62 -43.75
N VAL A 907 -15.55 -6.65 -44.82
CA VAL A 907 -16.92 -6.09 -44.80
C VAL A 907 -17.82 -6.81 -43.80
N ASP A 908 -17.60 -8.11 -43.65
CA ASP A 908 -18.16 -8.96 -42.59
C ASP A 908 -17.18 -10.11 -42.30
N ASN A 909 -17.32 -10.74 -41.14
CA ASN A 909 -16.49 -11.89 -40.74
C ASN A 909 -17.25 -13.23 -40.92
N VAL A 910 -18.26 -13.29 -41.80
CA VAL A 910 -19.23 -14.38 -41.88
C VAL A 910 -18.95 -15.29 -43.08
N VAL A 911 -18.64 -16.57 -42.81
CA VAL A 911 -18.26 -17.54 -43.86
C VAL A 911 -19.37 -17.86 -44.88
N ALA A 912 -20.63 -17.50 -44.58
CA ALA A 912 -21.82 -17.92 -45.34
C ALA A 912 -22.52 -16.80 -46.13
N THR A 913 -22.00 -15.57 -46.09
CA THR A 913 -22.53 -14.42 -46.84
C THR A 913 -21.95 -14.37 -48.27
N ASN A 914 -22.38 -13.38 -49.04
CA ASN A 914 -21.80 -13.12 -50.36
C ASN A 914 -20.49 -12.34 -50.16
N SER A 915 -19.52 -12.61 -51.03
CA SER A 915 -18.25 -11.89 -51.07
C SER A 915 -18.42 -10.41 -51.40
N VAL A 916 -17.86 -9.51 -50.57
CA VAL A 916 -17.88 -8.05 -50.83
C VAL A 916 -16.53 -7.41 -50.52
N ALA A 917 -15.93 -6.79 -51.53
CA ALA A 917 -14.74 -5.96 -51.37
C ALA A 917 -15.01 -4.73 -50.47
N ASN A 918 -14.07 -4.42 -49.58
CA ASN A 918 -14.11 -3.17 -48.81
C ASN A 918 -13.67 -1.95 -49.66
N ALA A 919 -13.60 -0.78 -49.03
CA ALA A 919 -13.28 0.48 -49.71
C ALA A 919 -11.78 0.80 -49.75
N ASP A 920 -10.94 -0.10 -49.22
CA ASP A 920 -9.53 0.18 -49.03
C ASP A 920 -8.76 0.13 -50.34
N VAL A 921 -7.65 0.85 -50.34
CA VAL A 921 -6.81 1.05 -51.52
C VAL A 921 -5.38 0.63 -51.24
N LEU A 922 -4.90 -0.39 -51.94
CA LEU A 922 -3.48 -0.66 -52.11
C LEU A 922 -2.96 0.17 -53.28
N GLU A 923 -2.33 1.30 -52.97
CA GLU A 923 -1.71 2.17 -53.97
C GLU A 923 -0.26 1.74 -54.21
N ILE A 924 0.08 1.45 -55.46
CA ILE A 924 1.44 1.12 -55.88
C ILE A 924 1.92 2.23 -56.82
N ARG A 925 3.16 2.70 -56.62
CA ARG A 925 3.74 3.76 -57.44
C ARG A 925 4.87 3.27 -58.34
N ASN A 926 4.90 3.82 -59.55
CA ASN A 926 5.99 3.71 -60.53
C ASN A 926 6.23 2.27 -61.06
N ALA A 927 7.43 1.91 -61.53
CA ALA A 927 7.69 0.61 -62.18
C ALA A 927 7.85 -0.56 -61.19
N ALA A 928 6.84 -0.82 -60.37
CA ALA A 928 6.83 -1.93 -59.43
C ALA A 928 6.47 -3.26 -60.11
N VAL A 929 6.96 -4.36 -59.53
CA VAL A 929 6.52 -5.73 -59.86
C VAL A 929 5.83 -6.33 -58.63
N ALA A 930 4.51 -6.38 -58.65
CA ALA A 930 3.70 -7.00 -57.61
C ALA A 930 3.29 -8.42 -58.04
N THR A 931 4.00 -9.43 -57.52
CA THR A 931 3.71 -10.83 -57.78
C THR A 931 2.70 -11.41 -56.77
N VAL A 932 2.24 -12.64 -57.03
CA VAL A 932 1.41 -13.37 -56.06
C VAL A 932 2.10 -13.59 -54.72
N GLY A 933 3.44 -13.64 -54.68
CA GLY A 933 4.20 -13.76 -53.44
C GLY A 933 4.24 -12.45 -52.66
N ASP A 934 4.26 -11.32 -53.35
CA ASP A 934 4.32 -9.99 -52.73
C ASP A 934 3.00 -9.59 -52.08
N LEU A 935 1.89 -10.11 -52.60
CA LEU A 935 0.53 -9.85 -52.13
C LEU A 935 0.02 -10.90 -51.13
N ALA A 936 0.79 -11.95 -50.86
CA ALA A 936 0.29 -13.12 -50.11
C ALA A 936 -0.10 -12.82 -48.65
N ASN A 937 0.43 -11.75 -48.05
CA ASN A 937 0.19 -11.33 -46.68
C ASN A 937 -0.72 -10.09 -46.57
N ILE A 938 -1.35 -9.68 -47.67
CA ILE A 938 -2.29 -8.56 -47.72
C ILE A 938 -3.69 -9.13 -47.88
N LYS A 939 -4.60 -8.70 -47.01
CA LYS A 939 -5.98 -9.16 -46.96
C LYS A 939 -6.92 -7.99 -46.83
N ASN A 940 -8.17 -8.21 -47.27
CA ASN A 940 -9.26 -7.27 -47.13
C ASN A 940 -8.85 -5.87 -47.62
N VAL A 941 -8.43 -5.78 -48.88
CA VAL A 941 -8.18 -4.51 -49.59
C VAL A 941 -8.83 -4.58 -50.97
N GLY A 942 -9.95 -3.85 -51.11
CA GLY A 942 -10.87 -3.99 -52.24
C GLY A 942 -10.43 -3.36 -53.56
N THR A 943 -9.41 -2.49 -53.55
CA THR A 943 -8.90 -1.81 -54.74
C THR A 943 -7.39 -1.79 -54.79
N ILE A 944 -6.81 -2.13 -55.95
CA ILE A 944 -5.41 -1.86 -56.28
C ILE A 944 -5.36 -0.64 -57.19
N ALA A 945 -4.73 0.44 -56.72
CA ALA A 945 -4.52 1.65 -57.50
C ALA A 945 -3.07 1.73 -57.98
N PHE A 946 -2.87 2.07 -59.24
CA PHE A 946 -1.55 2.34 -59.79
C PHE A 946 -1.43 3.80 -60.20
N ASN A 947 -0.44 4.49 -59.64
CA ASN A 947 -0.17 5.90 -59.94
C ASN A 947 1.29 6.11 -60.37
N ASN A 948 1.50 6.97 -61.37
CA ASN A 948 2.83 7.36 -61.81
C ASN A 948 3.16 8.81 -61.38
N ASP A 949 4.08 8.96 -60.43
CA ASP A 949 4.58 10.25 -59.97
C ASP A 949 5.93 10.65 -60.60
N GLN A 950 6.44 9.84 -61.54
CA GLN A 950 7.68 10.12 -62.27
C GLN A 950 7.43 10.85 -63.59
N ALA A 951 8.43 11.63 -64.03
CA ALA A 951 8.38 12.38 -65.28
C ALA A 951 8.49 11.53 -66.56
N VAL A 952 8.52 10.19 -66.42
CA VAL A 952 8.58 9.23 -67.53
C VAL A 952 7.49 8.19 -67.35
N ALA A 953 6.98 7.65 -68.45
CA ALA A 953 6.00 6.58 -68.41
C ALA A 953 6.54 5.36 -67.64
N GLN A 954 5.71 4.79 -66.77
CA GLN A 954 6.04 3.63 -65.94
C GLN A 954 5.04 2.51 -66.21
N THR A 955 5.44 1.26 -65.95
CA THR A 955 4.55 0.09 -66.08
C THR A 955 4.57 -0.71 -64.80
N LEU A 956 3.39 -0.91 -64.17
CA LEU A 956 3.19 -1.86 -63.09
C LEU A 956 3.02 -3.26 -63.68
N THR A 957 3.77 -4.23 -63.17
CA THR A 957 3.50 -5.66 -63.42
C THR A 957 2.71 -6.20 -62.23
N LEU A 958 1.47 -6.64 -62.45
CA LEU A 958 0.58 -7.15 -61.42
C LEU A 958 0.18 -8.59 -61.73
N GLN A 959 0.53 -9.54 -60.86
CA GLN A 959 0.13 -10.94 -60.99
C GLN A 959 -0.92 -11.31 -59.95
N LEU A 960 -2.03 -11.89 -60.40
CA LEU A 960 -3.14 -12.32 -59.54
C LEU A 960 -3.49 -13.80 -59.79
N ASN A 961 -3.87 -14.49 -58.72
CA ASN A 961 -4.47 -15.82 -58.77
C ASN A 961 -5.70 -15.86 -57.85
N ASP A 962 -6.47 -16.96 -57.87
CA ASP A 962 -7.69 -17.03 -57.07
C ASP A 962 -7.40 -16.85 -55.57
N THR A 963 -6.31 -17.41 -55.01
CA THR A 963 -5.98 -17.29 -53.58
C THR A 963 -5.68 -15.87 -53.13
N VAL A 964 -4.97 -15.09 -53.95
CA VAL A 964 -4.67 -13.69 -53.65
C VAL A 964 -5.93 -12.85 -53.76
N VAL A 965 -6.74 -13.03 -54.80
CA VAL A 965 -8.00 -12.28 -54.94
C VAL A 965 -8.99 -12.63 -53.83
N ASP A 966 -9.07 -13.90 -53.45
CA ASP A 966 -9.83 -14.38 -52.28
C ASP A 966 -9.42 -13.64 -51.01
N SER A 967 -8.12 -13.64 -50.71
CA SER A 967 -7.58 -12.96 -49.52
C SER A 967 -7.83 -11.45 -49.53
N LEU A 968 -7.66 -10.79 -50.69
CA LEU A 968 -7.82 -9.35 -50.82
C LEU A 968 -9.28 -8.90 -50.75
N VAL A 969 -10.23 -9.67 -51.27
CA VAL A 969 -11.62 -9.21 -51.33
C VAL A 969 -12.35 -9.53 -50.03
N ASP A 970 -12.26 -10.77 -49.55
CA ASP A 970 -12.89 -11.23 -48.33
C ASP A 970 -12.16 -12.47 -47.79
N SER A 971 -11.32 -12.27 -46.78
CA SER A 971 -10.53 -13.35 -46.19
C SER A 971 -11.32 -14.32 -45.30
N TYR A 972 -12.59 -14.03 -44.99
CA TYR A 972 -13.47 -14.89 -44.18
C TYR A 972 -14.38 -15.78 -45.04
N HIS A 973 -14.54 -15.45 -46.32
CA HIS A 973 -15.27 -16.24 -47.29
C HIS A 973 -14.32 -17.03 -48.21
N VAL A 974 -14.80 -18.16 -48.76
CA VAL A 974 -14.00 -18.98 -49.69
C VAL A 974 -14.57 -18.86 -51.11
N SER A 975 -13.77 -18.30 -52.00
CA SER A 975 -14.07 -18.15 -53.42
C SER A 975 -14.47 -19.46 -54.08
N SER A 976 -15.51 -19.39 -54.91
CA SER A 976 -15.98 -20.53 -55.68
C SER A 976 -16.60 -20.11 -57.02
N THR A 977 -16.88 -21.08 -57.88
CA THR A 977 -17.53 -20.84 -59.17
C THR A 977 -19.06 -20.63 -59.04
N VAL A 978 -19.59 -20.55 -57.81
CA VAL A 978 -21.02 -20.29 -57.55
C VAL A 978 -21.29 -18.80 -57.70
N ALA A 979 -22.33 -18.44 -58.45
CA ALA A 979 -22.74 -17.05 -58.61
C ALA A 979 -23.11 -16.45 -57.24
N GLY A 980 -22.40 -15.40 -56.81
CA GLY A 980 -22.48 -14.80 -55.46
C GLY A 980 -21.24 -15.03 -54.58
N ASN A 981 -20.42 -16.03 -54.94
CA ASN A 981 -19.19 -16.41 -54.25
C ASN A 981 -17.94 -16.19 -55.13
N ILE A 982 -18.11 -15.45 -56.24
CA ILE A 982 -17.01 -15.07 -57.13
C ILE A 982 -16.43 -13.76 -56.60
N GLU A 983 -15.21 -13.84 -56.09
CA GLU A 983 -14.49 -12.70 -55.51
C GLU A 983 -14.06 -11.74 -56.60
N THR A 984 -14.43 -10.46 -56.50
CA THR A 984 -14.13 -9.47 -57.54
C THR A 984 -13.30 -8.33 -56.98
N ILE A 985 -12.05 -8.22 -57.46
CA ILE A 985 -11.13 -7.13 -57.10
C ILE A 985 -11.18 -5.99 -58.13
N ASN A 986 -11.02 -4.75 -57.66
CA ASN A 986 -10.91 -3.59 -58.54
C ASN A 986 -9.44 -3.22 -58.76
N VAL A 987 -9.07 -2.92 -60.00
CA VAL A 987 -7.75 -2.41 -60.39
C VAL A 987 -7.95 -1.12 -61.18
N THR A 988 -7.28 -0.04 -60.79
CA THR A 988 -7.37 1.24 -61.50
C THR A 988 -5.99 1.84 -61.76
N THR A 989 -5.76 2.33 -62.98
CA THR A 989 -4.66 3.25 -63.28
C THR A 989 -5.14 4.71 -63.35
N LEU A 990 -6.41 4.94 -63.03
CA LEU A 990 -7.06 6.24 -62.97
C LEU A 990 -7.54 6.48 -61.54
N ASP A 991 -6.64 6.88 -60.65
CA ASP A 991 -6.96 7.28 -59.29
C ASP A 991 -6.80 8.80 -59.16
N ALA A 992 -7.90 9.54 -59.28
CA ALA A 992 -7.94 11.01 -59.31
C ALA A 992 -7.34 11.71 -58.07
N ASN A 993 -6.85 10.94 -57.09
CA ASN A 993 -6.08 11.39 -55.94
C ASN A 993 -4.64 11.77 -56.27
N VAL A 994 -4.07 11.29 -57.38
CA VAL A 994 -2.72 11.67 -57.83
C VAL A 994 -2.78 12.41 -59.17
N THR A 995 -2.09 13.54 -59.25
CA THR A 995 -1.87 14.21 -60.53
C THR A 995 -0.71 13.53 -61.24
N GLU A 996 -1.02 12.69 -62.23
CA GLU A 996 0.00 11.99 -63.01
C GLU A 996 0.94 12.94 -63.74
N VAL A 997 2.24 12.66 -63.65
CA VAL A 997 3.29 13.45 -64.33
C VAL A 997 3.58 12.88 -65.73
N ALA A 998 3.40 11.57 -65.93
CA ALA A 998 3.48 10.85 -67.20
C ALA A 998 2.59 9.59 -67.14
N GLY A 999 2.33 8.94 -68.29
CA GLY A 999 1.38 7.81 -68.37
C GLY A 999 1.73 6.61 -67.46
N ALA A 1000 0.70 5.97 -66.90
CA ALA A 1000 0.79 4.82 -66.00
C ALA A 1000 0.24 3.56 -66.71
N GLY A 1001 1.13 2.64 -67.12
CA GLY A 1001 0.77 1.41 -67.81
C GLY A 1001 0.63 0.22 -66.86
N LEU A 1002 -0.23 -0.72 -67.20
CA LEU A 1002 -0.51 -1.93 -66.45
C LEU A 1002 -0.22 -3.17 -67.30
N PHE A 1003 0.71 -4.00 -66.84
CA PHE A 1003 0.79 -5.39 -67.25
C PHE A 1003 0.06 -6.24 -66.21
N LEU A 1004 -1.17 -6.65 -66.52
CA LEU A 1004 -1.99 -7.49 -65.66
C LEU A 1004 -1.88 -8.96 -66.10
N ASP A 1005 -1.33 -9.80 -65.23
CA ASP A 1005 -1.24 -11.25 -65.41
C ASP A 1005 -2.23 -11.98 -64.51
N VAL A 1006 -3.30 -12.49 -65.12
CA VAL A 1006 -4.36 -13.24 -64.45
C VAL A 1006 -4.45 -14.68 -64.96
N VAL A 1007 -3.37 -15.20 -65.55
CA VAL A 1007 -3.35 -16.57 -66.10
C VAL A 1007 -3.67 -17.63 -65.02
N GLY A 1008 -3.44 -17.30 -63.74
CA GLY A 1008 -3.74 -18.14 -62.59
C GLY A 1008 -5.19 -18.19 -62.13
N LEU A 1009 -6.13 -17.44 -62.73
CA LEU A 1009 -7.54 -17.47 -62.34
C LEU A 1009 -8.28 -18.69 -62.91
N THR A 1010 -9.24 -19.25 -62.15
CA THR A 1010 -10.02 -20.45 -62.53
C THR A 1010 -11.53 -20.26 -62.53
N GLY A 1011 -11.99 -19.00 -62.58
CA GLY A 1011 -13.41 -18.64 -62.53
C GLY A 1011 -14.00 -18.56 -61.12
N LYS A 1012 -13.17 -18.69 -60.08
CA LYS A 1012 -13.53 -18.38 -58.70
C LYS A 1012 -13.38 -16.90 -58.36
N SER A 1013 -12.57 -16.19 -59.14
CA SER A 1013 -12.31 -14.77 -58.98
C SER A 1013 -12.48 -14.01 -60.29
N ALA A 1014 -12.75 -12.72 -60.19
CA ALA A 1014 -12.90 -11.78 -61.30
C ALA A 1014 -12.14 -10.48 -61.01
N VAL A 1015 -11.86 -9.70 -62.07
CA VAL A 1015 -11.14 -8.43 -61.97
C VAL A 1015 -11.87 -7.36 -62.76
N ASN A 1016 -12.16 -6.23 -62.11
CA ASN A 1016 -12.62 -5.02 -62.77
C ASN A 1016 -11.45 -4.06 -62.97
N VAL A 1017 -11.11 -3.75 -64.21
CA VAL A 1017 -9.99 -2.88 -64.57
C VAL A 1017 -10.50 -1.57 -65.15
N THR A 1018 -10.05 -0.45 -64.60
CA THR A 1018 -10.27 0.88 -65.18
C THR A 1018 -8.92 1.46 -65.59
N LEU A 1019 -8.69 1.57 -66.89
CA LEU A 1019 -7.46 2.12 -67.45
C LEU A 1019 -7.56 3.64 -67.61
N ASN A 1020 -6.43 4.32 -67.55
CA ASN A 1020 -6.31 5.76 -67.76
C ASN A 1020 -5.87 6.09 -69.18
N ASN A 1021 -6.77 6.72 -69.95
CA ASN A 1021 -6.54 7.18 -71.32
C ASN A 1021 -6.47 8.72 -71.45
N THR A 1022 -6.31 9.45 -70.34
CA THR A 1022 -6.50 10.91 -70.31
C THR A 1022 -5.20 11.73 -70.40
N VAL A 1023 -4.03 11.11 -70.30
CA VAL A 1023 -2.72 11.79 -70.30
C VAL A 1023 -1.98 11.63 -71.62
N ALA A 1024 -1.39 12.73 -72.13
CA ALA A 1024 -0.59 12.71 -73.36
C ALA A 1024 0.70 11.89 -73.16
N GLY A 1025 0.87 10.83 -73.97
CA GLY A 1025 1.97 9.86 -73.79
C GLY A 1025 1.61 8.68 -72.88
N ALA A 1026 0.33 8.24 -72.91
CA ALA A 1026 -0.16 7.03 -72.25
C ALA A 1026 0.81 5.85 -72.46
N ALA A 1027 1.00 5.04 -71.43
CA ALA A 1027 1.79 3.81 -71.51
C ALA A 1027 0.91 2.69 -72.07
N THR A 1028 1.51 1.73 -72.80
CA THR A 1028 0.76 0.55 -73.29
C THR A 1028 0.33 -0.31 -72.12
N ASP A 1029 -0.96 -0.65 -72.05
CA ASP A 1029 -1.47 -1.66 -71.13
C ASP A 1029 -1.43 -3.05 -71.78
N THR A 1030 -1.19 -4.09 -70.98
CA THR A 1030 -1.15 -5.48 -71.43
C THR A 1030 -1.93 -6.38 -70.49
N LEU A 1031 -2.83 -7.20 -71.04
CA LEU A 1031 -3.69 -8.11 -70.30
C LEU A 1031 -3.37 -9.55 -70.65
N ALA A 1032 -2.69 -10.29 -69.77
CA ALA A 1032 -2.46 -11.72 -69.93
C ALA A 1032 -3.62 -12.52 -69.29
N LEU A 1033 -4.46 -13.13 -70.13
CA LEU A 1033 -5.74 -13.72 -69.73
C LEU A 1033 -5.63 -15.22 -69.39
N SER A 1034 -6.57 -15.73 -68.60
CA SER A 1034 -6.71 -17.17 -68.30
C SER A 1034 -7.60 -17.89 -69.32
N ALA A 1035 -7.21 -19.11 -69.70
CA ALA A 1035 -8.05 -20.02 -70.49
C ALA A 1035 -9.03 -20.84 -69.62
N SER A 1036 -8.84 -20.82 -68.29
CA SER A 1036 -9.58 -21.65 -67.33
C SER A 1036 -10.77 -20.92 -66.67
N GLY A 1037 -11.04 -19.68 -67.08
CA GLY A 1037 -12.07 -18.81 -66.50
C GLY A 1037 -11.48 -17.69 -65.64
N GLY A 1038 -12.34 -16.81 -65.15
CA GLY A 1038 -11.98 -15.60 -64.39
C GLY A 1038 -12.21 -14.36 -65.25
N LEU A 1039 -13.38 -13.74 -65.06
CA LEU A 1039 -13.81 -12.63 -65.91
C LEU A 1039 -12.97 -11.38 -65.62
N VAL A 1040 -12.27 -10.88 -66.64
CA VAL A 1040 -11.64 -9.54 -66.59
C VAL A 1040 -12.54 -8.54 -67.32
N THR A 1041 -13.17 -7.63 -66.60
CA THR A 1041 -13.94 -6.53 -67.20
C THR A 1041 -13.08 -5.29 -67.27
N VAL A 1042 -12.87 -4.74 -68.45
CA VAL A 1042 -11.96 -3.62 -68.70
C VAL A 1042 -12.75 -2.43 -69.23
N ALA A 1043 -12.51 -1.25 -68.67
CA ALA A 1043 -12.94 0.03 -69.21
C ALA A 1043 -11.73 0.80 -69.75
N ASN A 1044 -11.97 1.65 -70.77
CA ASN A 1044 -10.97 2.52 -71.41
C ASN A 1044 -9.82 1.81 -72.13
N PHE A 1045 -10.03 0.58 -72.61
CA PHE A 1045 -9.04 -0.14 -73.43
C PHE A 1045 -8.84 0.54 -74.80
N GLU A 1046 -7.61 0.87 -75.18
CA GLU A 1046 -7.28 1.48 -76.47
C GLU A 1046 -6.86 0.42 -77.51
N THR A 1047 -7.68 0.27 -78.56
CA THR A 1047 -7.39 -0.69 -79.64
C THR A 1047 -6.37 -0.16 -80.65
N THR A 1048 -5.90 -1.03 -81.53
CA THR A 1048 -5.07 -0.67 -82.67
C THR A 1048 -5.74 0.32 -83.63
N ALA A 1049 -7.07 0.41 -83.65
CA ALA A 1049 -7.84 1.35 -84.46
C ALA A 1049 -7.89 2.76 -83.85
N ASP A 1050 -7.92 2.87 -82.51
CA ASP A 1050 -7.89 4.14 -81.78
C ASP A 1050 -6.58 4.92 -82.01
N GLY A 1051 -5.47 4.20 -82.22
CA GLY A 1051 -4.16 4.78 -82.58
C GLY A 1051 -3.97 5.12 -84.07
N ALA A 1052 -4.99 5.03 -84.93
CA ALA A 1052 -4.86 5.30 -86.36
C ALA A 1052 -5.08 6.80 -86.70
N GLY A 1053 -4.28 7.71 -86.12
CA GLY A 1053 -4.33 9.12 -86.53
C GLY A 1053 -3.59 10.15 -85.67
N VAL A 1054 -3.14 9.78 -84.47
CA VAL A 1054 -2.41 10.68 -83.56
C VAL A 1054 -1.04 10.08 -83.26
N VAL A 1055 0.04 10.80 -83.59
CA VAL A 1055 1.40 10.40 -83.20
C VAL A 1055 1.52 10.57 -81.69
N GLY A 1056 1.63 9.48 -80.94
CA GLY A 1056 1.93 9.50 -79.50
C GLY A 1056 0.91 8.86 -78.55
N THR A 1057 -0.14 8.18 -79.02
CA THR A 1057 -0.99 7.32 -78.17
C THR A 1057 -0.47 5.88 -78.20
N ALA A 1058 -0.18 5.32 -77.04
CA ALA A 1058 0.16 3.90 -76.91
C ALA A 1058 -1.09 3.05 -77.16
N LYS A 1059 -0.91 1.80 -77.59
CA LYS A 1059 -2.02 0.87 -77.85
C LYS A 1059 -1.96 -0.22 -76.81
N ASP A 1060 -3.12 -0.70 -76.38
CA ASP A 1060 -3.21 -1.80 -75.43
C ASP A 1060 -3.14 -3.15 -76.15
N THR A 1061 -2.78 -4.20 -75.42
CA THR A 1061 -2.57 -5.53 -75.98
C THR A 1061 -3.11 -6.62 -75.08
N ILE A 1062 -3.74 -7.65 -75.67
CA ILE A 1062 -4.15 -8.87 -74.97
C ILE A 1062 -3.10 -9.96 -75.23
N GLN A 1063 -2.56 -10.54 -74.17
CA GLN A 1063 -1.57 -11.61 -74.23
C GLN A 1063 -2.22 -12.97 -73.97
N LEU A 1064 -1.98 -13.93 -74.88
CA LEU A 1064 -2.46 -15.31 -74.74
C LEU A 1064 -1.26 -16.26 -74.72
N SER A 1065 -1.06 -16.99 -73.62
CA SER A 1065 -0.02 -18.03 -73.55
C SER A 1065 -0.47 -19.30 -74.25
N LYS A 1066 0.41 -19.88 -75.08
CA LYS A 1066 0.16 -21.17 -75.72
C LYS A 1066 0.02 -22.31 -74.72
N THR A 1067 0.63 -22.18 -73.54
CA THR A 1067 0.52 -23.17 -72.47
C THR A 1067 -0.90 -23.18 -71.89
N ALA A 1068 -1.50 -22.01 -71.65
CA ALA A 1068 -2.88 -21.90 -71.17
C ALA A 1068 -3.90 -22.16 -72.30
N PHE A 1069 -3.70 -21.58 -73.48
CA PHE A 1069 -4.59 -21.67 -74.63
C PHE A 1069 -4.12 -22.73 -75.64
N ALA A 1070 -4.00 -23.99 -75.20
CA ALA A 1070 -3.42 -25.07 -75.99
C ALA A 1070 -4.13 -25.35 -77.35
N ALA A 1071 -5.37 -24.89 -77.53
CA ALA A 1071 -6.11 -25.02 -78.79
C ALA A 1071 -5.74 -23.97 -79.85
N ILE A 1072 -4.97 -22.93 -79.49
CA ILE A 1072 -4.44 -21.92 -80.41
C ILE A 1072 -3.16 -22.47 -81.06
N THR A 1073 -3.19 -22.61 -82.38
CA THR A 1073 -2.08 -23.15 -83.18
C THR A 1073 -1.19 -22.07 -83.79
N SER A 1074 -1.59 -20.79 -83.72
CA SER A 1074 -0.74 -19.67 -84.13
C SER A 1074 0.66 -19.70 -83.51
N ALA A 1075 1.65 -19.28 -84.29
CA ALA A 1075 3.02 -19.08 -83.84
C ALA A 1075 3.09 -17.96 -82.79
N VAL A 1076 4.11 -18.02 -81.92
CA VAL A 1076 4.43 -16.94 -80.99
C VAL A 1076 4.74 -15.66 -81.77
N GLY A 1077 4.14 -14.55 -81.37
CA GLY A 1077 4.27 -13.26 -82.05
C GLY A 1077 3.01 -12.41 -81.95
N THR A 1078 3.06 -11.20 -82.51
CA THR A 1078 1.92 -10.30 -82.63
C THR A 1078 0.93 -10.81 -83.67
N ASN A 1079 -0.37 -10.75 -83.37
CA ASN A 1079 -1.48 -11.23 -84.19
C ASN A 1079 -1.55 -12.77 -84.36
N PHE A 1080 -2.69 -13.26 -84.83
CA PHE A 1080 -2.91 -14.67 -85.14
C PHE A 1080 -2.30 -15.01 -86.50
N SER A 1081 -1.25 -15.85 -86.51
CA SER A 1081 -0.61 -16.35 -87.74
C SER A 1081 -1.46 -17.36 -88.51
N VAL A 1082 -2.47 -17.95 -87.87
CA VAL A 1082 -3.42 -18.88 -88.49
C VAL A 1082 -4.75 -18.16 -88.71
N ALA A 1083 -5.11 -17.99 -89.98
CA ALA A 1083 -6.34 -17.29 -90.36
C ALA A 1083 -7.59 -18.02 -89.81
N GLY A 1084 -8.50 -17.27 -89.20
CA GLY A 1084 -9.74 -17.78 -88.64
C GLY A 1084 -9.67 -18.21 -87.17
N GLU A 1085 -8.52 -18.13 -86.49
CA GLU A 1085 -8.46 -18.39 -85.05
C GLU A 1085 -9.10 -17.27 -84.21
N PHE A 1086 -9.11 -16.04 -84.71
CA PHE A 1086 -9.87 -14.92 -84.14
C PHE A 1086 -11.09 -14.61 -85.01
N LEU A 1087 -12.25 -14.45 -84.36
CA LEU A 1087 -13.51 -14.04 -84.97
C LEU A 1087 -14.11 -12.86 -84.21
N SER A 1088 -14.47 -11.79 -84.93
CA SER A 1088 -15.21 -10.64 -84.40
C SER A 1088 -16.57 -10.57 -85.07
N ASN A 1089 -17.67 -10.64 -84.30
CA ASN A 1089 -19.05 -10.56 -84.81
C ASN A 1089 -20.03 -10.04 -83.75
N ALA A 1090 -21.26 -9.68 -84.15
CA ALA A 1090 -22.26 -9.12 -83.21
C ALA A 1090 -23.02 -10.18 -82.38
N THR A 1091 -22.75 -11.47 -82.57
CA THR A 1091 -23.49 -12.57 -81.92
C THR A 1091 -22.71 -13.25 -80.80
N GLY A 1092 -21.38 -13.12 -80.76
CA GLY A 1092 -20.52 -13.80 -79.78
C GLY A 1092 -20.40 -15.32 -79.98
N VAL A 1093 -20.77 -15.85 -81.15
CA VAL A 1093 -20.76 -17.30 -81.44
C VAL A 1093 -19.77 -17.62 -82.55
N ALA A 1094 -19.08 -18.77 -82.45
CA ALA A 1094 -18.20 -19.29 -83.49
C ALA A 1094 -18.94 -19.56 -84.82
N ALA A 1095 -18.32 -19.23 -85.95
CA ALA A 1095 -18.89 -19.41 -87.28
C ALA A 1095 -18.31 -20.60 -88.06
N ALA A 1096 -17.15 -21.14 -87.63
CA ALA A 1096 -16.45 -22.27 -88.25
C ALA A 1096 -15.50 -22.95 -87.24
N ALA A 1097 -15.20 -24.24 -87.46
CA ALA A 1097 -14.47 -25.17 -86.57
C ALA A 1097 -13.01 -24.80 -86.16
N GLY A 1098 -12.55 -23.60 -86.49
CA GLY A 1098 -11.25 -23.06 -86.14
C GLY A 1098 -11.30 -21.76 -85.36
N ASN A 1099 -12.49 -21.21 -85.05
CA ASN A 1099 -12.61 -19.96 -84.30
C ASN A 1099 -12.32 -20.23 -82.82
N ARG A 1100 -11.16 -19.81 -82.33
CA ARG A 1100 -10.71 -20.06 -80.94
C ARG A 1100 -11.01 -18.89 -80.02
N ILE A 1101 -10.83 -17.66 -80.50
CA ILE A 1101 -11.15 -16.44 -79.75
C ILE A 1101 -12.28 -15.72 -80.48
N ILE A 1102 -13.38 -15.45 -79.78
CA ILE A 1102 -14.57 -14.82 -80.34
C ILE A 1102 -14.86 -13.52 -79.59
N PHE A 1103 -14.83 -12.40 -80.29
CA PHE A 1103 -15.22 -11.09 -79.77
C PHE A 1103 -16.64 -10.74 -80.21
N ASN A 1104 -17.48 -10.37 -79.23
CA ASN A 1104 -18.83 -9.88 -79.47
C ASN A 1104 -18.83 -8.35 -79.60
N THR A 1105 -18.95 -7.83 -80.82
CA THR A 1105 -18.93 -6.38 -81.09
C THR A 1105 -20.14 -5.62 -80.53
N ALA A 1106 -21.20 -6.32 -80.10
CA ALA A 1106 -22.39 -5.69 -79.52
C ALA A 1106 -22.31 -5.53 -78.00
N THR A 1107 -21.57 -6.41 -77.31
CA THR A 1107 -21.50 -6.45 -75.83
C THR A 1107 -20.11 -6.21 -75.28
N GLY A 1108 -19.06 -6.36 -76.10
CA GLY A 1108 -17.67 -6.29 -75.71
C GLY A 1108 -17.09 -7.60 -75.15
N ASP A 1109 -17.87 -8.68 -75.10
CA ASP A 1109 -17.42 -9.95 -74.49
C ASP A 1109 -16.39 -10.67 -75.38
N VAL A 1110 -15.32 -11.19 -74.77
CA VAL A 1110 -14.30 -12.01 -75.41
C VAL A 1110 -14.41 -13.44 -74.87
N TRP A 1111 -14.60 -14.39 -75.78
CA TRP A 1111 -14.80 -15.80 -75.47
C TRP A 1111 -13.65 -16.65 -76.00
N TYR A 1112 -13.27 -17.67 -75.24
CA TYR A 1112 -12.40 -18.76 -75.69
C TYR A 1112 -13.21 -20.03 -75.93
N ASP A 1113 -13.18 -20.51 -77.17
CA ASP A 1113 -13.79 -21.76 -77.58
C ASP A 1113 -12.70 -22.77 -77.96
N ALA A 1114 -12.43 -23.70 -77.04
CA ALA A 1114 -11.39 -24.71 -77.19
C ALA A 1114 -11.68 -25.72 -78.32
N ASP A 1115 -12.95 -26.05 -78.58
CA ASP A 1115 -13.33 -26.91 -79.72
C ASP A 1115 -13.50 -26.11 -81.02
N GLY A 1116 -13.69 -24.79 -80.86
CA GLY A 1116 -13.83 -23.74 -81.85
C GLY A 1116 -14.87 -24.01 -82.92
N ASN A 1117 -15.88 -24.81 -82.64
CA ASN A 1117 -17.03 -25.01 -83.51
C ASN A 1117 -18.36 -24.63 -82.84
N GLY A 1118 -18.32 -24.12 -81.60
CA GLY A 1118 -19.49 -23.69 -80.83
C GLY A 1118 -20.37 -24.82 -80.30
N ALA A 1119 -19.95 -26.08 -80.36
CA ALA A 1119 -20.70 -27.22 -79.81
C ALA A 1119 -20.43 -27.42 -78.31
N GLY A 1120 -19.23 -27.09 -77.84
CA GLY A 1120 -18.85 -27.01 -76.43
C GLY A 1120 -19.14 -25.65 -75.81
N ALA A 1121 -19.13 -25.58 -74.48
CA ALA A 1121 -19.29 -24.31 -73.77
C ALA A 1121 -18.02 -23.47 -73.92
N ALA A 1122 -18.12 -22.32 -74.59
CA ALA A 1122 -17.06 -21.33 -74.61
C ALA A 1122 -16.92 -20.68 -73.22
N VAL A 1123 -15.70 -20.34 -72.83
CA VAL A 1123 -15.40 -19.65 -71.57
C VAL A 1123 -15.26 -18.16 -71.84
N GLN A 1124 -15.98 -17.32 -71.10
CA GLN A 1124 -15.76 -15.88 -71.18
C GLN A 1124 -14.45 -15.54 -70.44
N ILE A 1125 -13.50 -14.94 -71.16
CA ILE A 1125 -12.17 -14.64 -70.63
C ILE A 1125 -11.93 -13.14 -70.41
N ALA A 1126 -12.71 -12.28 -71.07
CA ALA A 1126 -12.70 -10.84 -70.82
C ALA A 1126 -14.01 -10.18 -71.27
N LYS A 1127 -14.19 -8.93 -70.86
CA LYS A 1127 -15.21 -8.01 -71.36
C LYS A 1127 -14.60 -6.63 -71.52
N LEU A 1128 -14.58 -6.11 -72.75
CA LEU A 1128 -14.05 -4.79 -73.07
C LEU A 1128 -15.21 -3.80 -73.23
N THR A 1129 -15.39 -2.93 -72.25
CA THR A 1129 -16.52 -2.01 -72.19
C THR A 1129 -16.35 -0.86 -73.18
N GLY A 1130 -17.33 -0.66 -74.05
CA GLY A 1130 -17.33 0.43 -75.03
C GLY A 1130 -16.54 0.16 -76.31
N ILE A 1131 -15.96 -1.04 -76.46
CA ILE A 1131 -15.15 -1.42 -77.62
C ILE A 1131 -16.01 -2.16 -78.65
N ALA A 1132 -15.83 -1.83 -79.93
CA ALA A 1132 -16.55 -2.46 -81.05
C ALA A 1132 -15.63 -2.93 -82.20
N ASP A 1133 -14.36 -2.55 -82.15
CA ASP A 1133 -13.39 -2.65 -83.25
C ASP A 1133 -12.13 -3.47 -82.90
N LEU A 1134 -12.20 -4.28 -81.84
CA LEU A 1134 -11.14 -5.23 -81.48
C LEU A 1134 -10.78 -6.14 -82.67
N ALA A 1135 -9.50 -6.19 -82.99
CA ALA A 1135 -8.91 -6.91 -84.11
C ALA A 1135 -7.85 -7.91 -83.65
N GLY A 1136 -7.50 -8.87 -84.51
CA GLY A 1136 -6.43 -9.83 -84.20
C GLY A 1136 -5.07 -9.17 -83.90
N ALA A 1137 -4.84 -7.95 -84.40
CA ALA A 1137 -3.62 -7.19 -84.14
C ALA A 1137 -3.51 -6.68 -82.69
N ASP A 1138 -4.60 -6.65 -81.93
CA ASP A 1138 -4.63 -6.30 -80.50
C ASP A 1138 -4.19 -7.49 -79.62
N PHE A 1139 -3.88 -8.65 -80.22
CA PHE A 1139 -3.44 -9.84 -79.51
C PHE A 1139 -1.96 -10.15 -79.74
N THR A 1140 -1.29 -10.62 -78.70
CA THR A 1140 0.06 -11.20 -78.77
C THR A 1140 0.04 -12.62 -78.23
N ILE A 1141 0.53 -13.57 -79.02
CA ILE A 1141 0.67 -14.97 -78.63
C ILE A 1141 2.06 -15.17 -78.05
N VAL A 1142 2.14 -15.66 -76.81
CA VAL A 1142 3.41 -15.94 -76.10
C VAL A 1142 3.58 -17.43 -75.83
N ALA A 1143 4.81 -17.84 -75.51
CA ALA A 1143 5.14 -19.24 -75.25
C ALA A 1143 4.34 -19.86 -74.08
#